data_AF-A0A151J0R5-F1
#
_entry.id   AF-A0A151J0R5-F1
#
_cell.length_a   1.000
_cell.length_b   1.000
_cell.length_c   1.000
_cell.angle_alpha   90.00
_cell.angle_beta   90.00
_cell.angle_gamma   90.00
#
_symmetry.space_group_name_H-M   'P 1'
#
loop_
_entity.id
_entity.type
_entity.pdbx_description
1 polymer ?
#
loop_
_entity_poly.entity_id
_entity_poly.type
_entity_poly.pdbx_seq_one_letter_code
_entity_poly.pdbx_strand_id
1 'polypeptide(L)'
;QVNEGSCTHDDKQQDLQCKDRTIKSLRQKLKESQEAQASLSTSLEIDTCNKEEVTAKLNVTSPYIENIAEYMNYISEVTANYEQRRVSLSTLFDDVILKQQEIIQMLQQNEAKSKGTEQQRLLSECENLQSRLQTTEKEKRDIAKSAAQVENKLLLQEEKMQEVLMEKNKWQEQVNDVERKFHSQKNELVSAHAKEKTLFIEEQQRLESKFKSLQLQLNTLEQDKNNITEMIAQKDTLVSKLQNEISMYKNEIEEIMTRNNKMTAERTTSLKTQNMLENELRIKTEKMLNKFLTETRTDNDRLKNNHKFIIVGADKIRTRYRCLYVIEYKYNTRKSKKMLEVERDNNIMNVFLQIGELRTTEISETMCSLKRSEILSIMEFYRSIGDSRSTNFPTYKHPEWKGPYLGPKPSDECKRDFTEEQLRAGQGMIGLQAGSNKGATQAGQSIGATRKILLGKHPVRQHDCEFTTSLPLVILLLPVVVFLPPIAQPISLFSRFVSSRSLNAPAALLSFYRMLRNLWSLCLLLSLVTLAPALENGLARTPPMGWLAWERFRCNTDCKNDPDNCISDRLFRTMTDIVVAEGYAAVGYEYINVDDCWLEKERDLNGQLVPDRERFPYGMKSLSDYVHSKGLKFGIYEDYGNYTCAGYPGILGYLDIDAATFASWDVDYVKLDGCYSHPVDMDRGYPEFGYLLNQTGKHMIYSCSWPVYQIYAGMKPNYTSIAENCNLWRNFDDIQDSWASVESIIDYYGNNQDAIVSNAGPGHWNDPDMLIIGNFGLSYEQSKTQMAIWAILAAPLLMSVDLRTIRPEYKAILQNKKIIAVDQDLLGIQGRRIYKHKGIEIWARPITPVYQNYYSYAIAFVNRRTDGTPSDVSVTLKELGLQYPAGYRVEDLYEDVDYHVLTPQTKIKVKVNPSGVVILRCNLNIDDVFRYSPYSSLNQVFKVRQNSFE
;
A
#
# COMPACT_ATOMS: atom_id res chain seq x y z
N GLN A 1 74.78 1.10 -2.43
CA GLN A 1 75.97 0.23 -2.39
C GLN A 1 75.68 -0.84 -1.35
N VAL A 2 75.55 -2.13 -1.69
CA VAL A 2 75.65 -2.80 -3.00
C VAL A 2 74.47 -3.79 -3.13
N ASN A 3 74.19 -4.25 -4.37
CA ASN A 3 73.30 -5.38 -4.68
C ASN A 3 73.84 -6.70 -4.02
N GLU A 4 73.22 -7.88 -4.05
CA GLU A 4 72.23 -8.53 -4.92
C GLU A 4 71.33 -9.49 -4.07
N GLY A 5 70.14 -9.94 -4.48
CA GLY A 5 69.38 -9.66 -5.70
C GLY A 5 68.13 -10.56 -5.85
N SER A 6 67.45 -10.44 -7.00
CA SER A 6 66.49 -11.40 -7.57
C SER A 6 65.21 -11.77 -6.80
N CYS A 7 64.23 -10.86 -6.81
CA CYS A 7 62.83 -11.20 -7.15
C CYS A 7 62.19 -9.97 -7.82
N THR A 8 61.50 -10.15 -8.94
CA THR A 8 61.17 -9.05 -9.88
C THR A 8 59.98 -8.20 -9.44
N HIS A 9 60.01 -6.91 -9.79
CA HIS A 9 58.95 -5.97 -9.40
C HIS A 9 57.66 -6.18 -10.21
N ASP A 10 57.79 -6.67 -11.45
CA ASP A 10 56.65 -7.01 -12.32
C ASP A 10 55.79 -8.14 -11.73
N ASP A 11 56.37 -9.14 -11.07
CA ASP A 11 55.62 -10.27 -10.50
C ASP A 11 54.57 -9.81 -9.49
N LYS A 12 54.89 -8.82 -8.65
CA LYS A 12 53.94 -8.25 -7.68
C LYS A 12 52.81 -7.47 -8.36
N GLN A 13 53.10 -6.81 -9.48
CA GLN A 13 52.11 -6.01 -10.21
C GLN A 13 51.24 -6.90 -11.12
N GLN A 14 51.79 -7.99 -11.67
CA GLN A 14 51.04 -9.05 -12.35
C GLN A 14 50.17 -9.84 -11.37
N ASP A 15 50.68 -10.22 -10.19
CA ASP A 15 49.91 -10.90 -9.13
C ASP A 15 48.73 -10.02 -8.65
N LEU A 16 48.95 -8.71 -8.46
CA LEU A 16 47.87 -7.78 -8.13
C LEU A 16 46.82 -7.68 -9.26
N GLN A 17 47.24 -7.59 -10.53
CA GLN A 17 46.32 -7.63 -11.66
C GLN A 17 45.62 -8.97 -11.83
N CYS A 18 46.27 -10.08 -11.51
CA CYS A 18 45.71 -11.44 -11.59
C CYS A 18 44.62 -11.60 -10.51
N LYS A 19 44.89 -11.12 -9.29
CA LYS A 19 43.90 -11.00 -8.22
C LYS A 19 42.74 -10.10 -8.61
N ASP A 20 42.98 -8.94 -9.22
CA ASP A 20 41.92 -8.03 -9.64
C ASP A 20 41.05 -8.60 -10.79
N ARG A 21 41.65 -9.30 -11.75
CA ARG A 21 40.92 -10.10 -12.77
C ARG A 21 40.12 -11.24 -12.13
N THR A 22 40.68 -11.92 -11.13
CA THR A 22 39.99 -12.98 -10.38
C THR A 22 38.80 -12.42 -9.60
N ILE A 23 38.95 -11.27 -8.93
CA ILE A 23 37.87 -10.57 -8.21
C ILE A 23 36.79 -10.11 -9.19
N LYS A 24 37.14 -9.59 -10.37
CA LYS A 24 36.16 -9.25 -11.43
C LYS A 24 35.43 -10.47 -11.96
N SER A 25 36.13 -11.59 -12.19
CA SER A 25 35.51 -12.86 -12.59
C SER A 25 34.58 -13.44 -11.52
N LEU A 26 34.97 -13.38 -10.24
CA LEU A 26 34.12 -13.80 -9.12
C LEU A 26 32.91 -12.89 -8.93
N ARG A 27 33.05 -11.57 -9.11
CA ARG A 27 31.91 -10.62 -9.09
C ARG A 27 30.95 -10.86 -10.27
N GLN A 28 31.47 -11.14 -11.46
CA GLN A 28 30.66 -11.48 -12.62
C GLN A 28 29.90 -12.80 -12.40
N LYS A 29 30.57 -13.85 -11.89
CA LYS A 29 29.91 -15.12 -11.54
C LYS A 29 28.90 -14.99 -10.40
N LEU A 30 29.18 -14.15 -9.40
CA LEU A 30 28.22 -13.85 -8.33
C LEU A 30 26.99 -13.14 -8.89
N LYS A 31 27.18 -12.20 -9.83
CA LYS A 31 26.08 -11.54 -10.51
C LYS A 31 25.27 -12.54 -11.37
N GLU A 32 25.93 -13.39 -12.16
CA GLU A 32 25.28 -14.44 -12.97
C GLU A 32 24.51 -15.44 -12.09
N SER A 33 25.07 -15.79 -10.93
CA SER A 33 24.40 -16.62 -9.90
C SER A 33 23.18 -15.90 -9.29
N GLN A 34 23.27 -14.60 -9.01
CA GLN A 34 22.16 -13.79 -8.51
C GLN A 34 21.05 -13.59 -9.56
N GLU A 35 21.40 -13.39 -10.83
CA GLU A 35 20.44 -13.29 -11.94
C GLU A 35 19.77 -14.65 -12.21
N ALA A 36 20.51 -15.75 -12.12
CA ALA A 36 19.95 -17.11 -12.16
C ALA A 36 19.04 -17.40 -10.95
N GLN A 37 19.46 -17.02 -9.73
CA GLN A 37 18.67 -17.18 -8.51
C GLN A 37 17.38 -16.36 -8.58
N ALA A 38 17.41 -15.13 -9.08
CA ALA A 38 16.23 -14.30 -9.29
C ALA A 38 15.28 -14.94 -10.31
N SER A 39 15.78 -15.37 -11.47
CA SER A 39 14.98 -16.05 -12.49
C SER A 39 14.36 -17.36 -11.98
N LEU A 40 15.08 -18.10 -11.14
CA LEU A 40 14.60 -19.34 -10.54
C LEU A 40 13.62 -19.08 -9.40
N SER A 41 13.78 -18.00 -8.64
CA SER A 41 12.82 -17.52 -7.64
C SER A 41 11.50 -17.16 -8.32
N THR A 42 11.52 -16.32 -9.37
CA THR A 42 10.31 -15.98 -10.13
C THR A 42 9.65 -17.20 -10.78
N SER A 43 10.41 -18.19 -11.26
CA SER A 43 9.84 -19.45 -11.75
C SER A 43 9.21 -20.27 -10.62
N LEU A 44 9.83 -20.32 -9.45
CA LEU A 44 9.33 -21.03 -8.28
C LEU A 44 8.12 -20.33 -7.64
N GLU A 45 8.07 -19.00 -7.68
CA GLU A 45 6.93 -18.16 -7.28
C GLU A 45 5.75 -18.40 -8.21
N ILE A 46 5.98 -18.45 -9.54
CA ILE A 46 4.94 -18.80 -10.52
C ILE A 46 4.45 -20.24 -10.32
N ASP A 47 5.34 -21.23 -10.16
CA ASP A 47 4.93 -22.63 -9.96
C ASP A 47 4.30 -22.88 -8.58
N THR A 48 4.68 -22.10 -7.55
CA THR A 48 4.03 -22.13 -6.23
C THR A 48 2.66 -21.47 -6.29
N CYS A 49 2.51 -20.32 -6.97
CA CYS A 49 1.22 -19.66 -7.17
C CYS A 49 0.27 -20.52 -8.02
N ASN A 50 0.75 -21.13 -9.12
CA ASN A 50 -0.01 -22.12 -9.90
C ASN A 50 -0.46 -23.31 -9.03
N LYS A 51 0.43 -23.81 -8.15
CA LYS A 51 0.09 -24.89 -7.23
C LYS A 51 -0.93 -24.44 -6.18
N GLU A 52 -0.76 -23.26 -5.59
CA GLU A 52 -1.68 -22.70 -4.60
C GLU A 52 -3.05 -22.41 -5.22
N GLU A 53 -3.12 -21.95 -6.47
CA GLU A 53 -4.38 -21.80 -7.21
C GLU A 53 -5.06 -23.16 -7.46
N VAL A 54 -4.30 -24.19 -7.86
CA VAL A 54 -4.83 -25.55 -8.05
C VAL A 54 -5.26 -26.20 -6.73
N THR A 55 -4.46 -26.07 -5.66
CA THR A 55 -4.78 -26.59 -4.33
C THR A 55 -5.92 -25.81 -3.67
N ALA A 56 -6.02 -24.49 -3.84
CA ALA A 56 -7.16 -23.71 -3.40
C ALA A 56 -8.44 -24.14 -4.14
N LYS A 57 -8.39 -24.29 -5.47
CA LYS A 57 -9.51 -24.85 -6.24
C LYS A 57 -9.89 -26.26 -5.78
N LEU A 58 -8.91 -27.12 -5.47
CA LEU A 58 -9.20 -28.45 -4.94
C LEU A 58 -9.83 -28.40 -3.54
N ASN A 59 -9.28 -27.60 -2.63
CA ASN A 59 -9.75 -27.46 -1.26
C ASN A 59 -11.10 -26.76 -1.16
N VAL A 60 -11.42 -25.84 -2.08
CA VAL A 60 -12.76 -25.25 -2.22
C VAL A 60 -13.74 -26.28 -2.79
N THR A 61 -13.31 -27.19 -3.68
CA THR A 61 -14.21 -28.18 -4.29
C THR A 61 -14.41 -29.44 -3.43
N SER A 62 -13.43 -29.83 -2.61
CA SER A 62 -13.48 -31.09 -1.84
C SER A 62 -14.64 -31.16 -0.83
N PRO A 63 -14.97 -30.11 -0.04
CA PRO A 63 -16.13 -30.12 0.84
C PRO A 63 -17.45 -30.24 0.07
N TYR A 64 -17.57 -29.63 -1.12
CA TYR A 64 -18.75 -29.81 -1.97
C TYR A 64 -18.84 -31.26 -2.47
N ILE A 65 -17.72 -31.88 -2.82
CA ILE A 65 -17.66 -33.28 -3.27
C ILE A 65 -18.07 -34.26 -2.15
N GLU A 66 -17.65 -34.02 -0.91
CA GLU A 66 -18.03 -34.86 0.24
C GLU A 66 -19.50 -34.63 0.63
N ASN A 67 -19.96 -33.38 0.68
CA ASN A 67 -21.38 -33.06 0.85
C ASN A 67 -22.27 -33.67 -0.26
N ILE A 68 -21.79 -33.73 -1.52
CA ILE A 68 -22.49 -34.40 -2.62
C ILE A 68 -22.59 -35.91 -2.36
N ALA A 69 -21.57 -36.55 -1.77
CA ALA A 69 -21.61 -37.97 -1.44
C ALA A 69 -22.61 -38.27 -0.30
N GLU A 70 -22.66 -37.45 0.75
CA GLU A 70 -23.67 -37.55 1.80
C GLU A 70 -25.08 -37.27 1.25
N TYR A 71 -25.23 -36.25 0.41
CA TYR A 71 -26.50 -35.91 -0.24
C TYR A 71 -26.97 -36.99 -1.22
N MET A 72 -26.07 -37.71 -1.90
CA MET A 72 -26.42 -38.89 -2.69
C MET A 72 -26.91 -40.06 -1.82
N ASN A 73 -26.28 -40.33 -0.68
CA ASN A 73 -26.77 -41.33 0.28
C ASN A 73 -28.17 -40.96 0.79
N TYR A 74 -28.38 -39.68 1.15
CA TYR A 74 -29.67 -39.16 1.58
C TYR A 74 -30.75 -39.27 0.48
N ILE A 75 -30.44 -38.89 -0.77
CA ILE A 75 -31.37 -39.05 -1.90
C ILE A 75 -31.70 -40.53 -2.15
N SER A 76 -30.72 -41.43 -2.06
CA SER A 76 -30.94 -42.87 -2.21
C SER A 76 -31.87 -43.42 -1.13
N GLU A 77 -31.64 -43.07 0.14
CA GLU A 77 -32.51 -43.47 1.25
C GLU A 77 -33.93 -42.87 1.15
N VAL A 78 -34.05 -41.60 0.79
CA VAL A 78 -35.34 -40.93 0.57
C VAL A 78 -36.10 -41.54 -0.61
N THR A 79 -35.40 -41.92 -1.68
CA THR A 79 -35.99 -42.58 -2.87
C THR A 79 -36.48 -43.97 -2.53
N ALA A 80 -35.70 -44.78 -1.81
CA ALA A 80 -36.12 -46.09 -1.32
C ALA A 80 -37.36 -45.99 -0.39
N ASN A 81 -37.38 -45.01 0.52
CA ASN A 81 -38.53 -44.71 1.36
C ASN A 81 -39.76 -44.25 0.55
N TYR A 82 -39.56 -43.45 -0.50
CA TYR A 82 -40.64 -43.01 -1.39
C TYR A 82 -41.24 -44.20 -2.15
N GLU A 83 -40.42 -45.08 -2.71
CA GLU A 83 -40.86 -46.27 -3.42
C GLU A 83 -41.63 -47.24 -2.52
N GLN A 84 -41.14 -47.50 -1.31
CA GLN A 84 -41.86 -48.31 -0.33
C GLN A 84 -43.26 -47.72 -0.04
N ARG A 85 -43.35 -46.40 0.15
CA ARG A 85 -44.63 -45.70 0.37
C ARG A 85 -45.53 -45.72 -0.87
N ARG A 86 -44.96 -45.58 -2.08
CA ARG A 86 -45.69 -45.64 -3.36
C ARG A 86 -46.36 -47.00 -3.56
N VAL A 87 -45.62 -48.09 -3.28
CA VAL A 87 -46.16 -49.46 -3.32
C VAL A 87 -47.27 -49.64 -2.28
N SER A 88 -47.02 -49.30 -1.00
CA SER A 88 -48.04 -49.42 0.05
C SER A 88 -49.31 -48.60 -0.24
N LEU A 89 -49.17 -47.40 -0.82
CA LEU A 89 -50.31 -46.56 -1.20
C LEU A 89 -51.09 -47.17 -2.38
N SER A 90 -50.42 -47.76 -3.37
CA SER A 90 -51.12 -48.48 -4.46
C SER A 90 -51.94 -49.64 -3.90
N THR A 91 -51.36 -50.46 -3.02
CA THR A 91 -52.06 -51.59 -2.38
C THR A 91 -53.28 -51.12 -1.59
N LEU A 92 -53.18 -50.00 -0.85
CA LEU A 92 -54.33 -49.40 -0.16
C LEU A 92 -55.43 -48.95 -1.13
N PHE A 93 -55.09 -48.37 -2.28
CA PHE A 93 -56.09 -48.05 -3.30
C PHE A 93 -56.73 -49.31 -3.91
N ASP A 94 -55.95 -50.37 -4.15
CA ASP A 94 -56.47 -51.64 -4.67
C ASP A 94 -57.41 -52.34 -3.67
N ASP A 95 -57.07 -52.39 -2.38
CA ASP A 95 -57.93 -52.91 -1.30
C ASP A 95 -59.25 -52.13 -1.17
N VAL A 96 -59.20 -50.81 -1.34
CA VAL A 96 -60.39 -49.94 -1.29
C VAL A 96 -61.27 -50.14 -2.52
N ILE A 97 -60.67 -50.23 -3.71
CA ILE A 97 -61.36 -50.52 -4.97
C ILE A 97 -62.05 -51.90 -4.90
N LEU A 98 -61.34 -52.94 -4.44
CA LEU A 98 -61.87 -54.30 -4.29
C LEU A 98 -63.08 -54.32 -3.34
N LYS A 99 -62.95 -53.73 -2.15
CA LYS A 99 -64.06 -53.68 -1.17
C LYS A 99 -65.26 -52.89 -1.67
N GLN A 100 -65.06 -51.82 -2.44
CA GLN A 100 -66.17 -51.11 -3.08
C GLN A 100 -66.86 -51.98 -4.13
N GLN A 101 -66.12 -52.74 -4.94
CA GLN A 101 -66.67 -53.68 -5.91
C GLN A 101 -67.44 -54.84 -5.24
N GLU A 102 -66.93 -55.41 -4.14
CA GLU A 102 -67.62 -56.42 -3.32
C GLU A 102 -68.95 -55.90 -2.76
N ILE A 103 -68.95 -54.69 -2.19
CA ILE A 103 -70.16 -54.05 -1.64
C ILE A 103 -71.19 -53.80 -2.76
N ILE A 104 -70.76 -53.31 -3.93
CA ILE A 104 -71.65 -53.10 -5.08
C ILE A 104 -72.27 -54.43 -5.53
N GLN A 105 -71.50 -55.53 -5.61
CA GLN A 105 -72.04 -56.86 -5.94
C GLN A 105 -73.07 -57.34 -4.91
N MET A 106 -72.80 -57.17 -3.60
CA MET A 106 -73.76 -57.55 -2.55
C MET A 106 -75.05 -56.73 -2.63
N LEU A 107 -74.96 -55.42 -2.87
CA LEU A 107 -76.13 -54.55 -3.01
C LEU A 107 -76.96 -54.92 -4.25
N GLN A 108 -76.33 -55.16 -5.40
CA GLN A 108 -77.01 -55.63 -6.62
C GLN A 108 -77.71 -56.99 -6.42
N GLN A 109 -77.08 -57.93 -5.70
CA GLN A 109 -77.68 -59.22 -5.37
C GLN A 109 -78.86 -59.12 -4.38
N ASN A 110 -78.96 -58.04 -3.62
CA ASN A 110 -80.09 -57.77 -2.72
C ASN A 110 -81.19 -57.00 -3.45
N GLU A 111 -80.83 -56.00 -4.26
CA GLU A 111 -81.74 -55.27 -5.14
C GLU A 111 -82.56 -56.22 -6.02
N ALA A 112 -81.91 -57.21 -6.63
CA ALA A 112 -82.56 -58.24 -7.47
C ALA A 112 -83.56 -59.16 -6.72
N LYS A 113 -83.61 -59.09 -5.37
CA LYS A 113 -84.56 -59.82 -4.51
C LYS A 113 -85.63 -58.91 -3.90
N SER A 114 -85.35 -57.61 -3.79
CA SER A 114 -86.26 -56.58 -3.28
C SER A 114 -87.37 -56.22 -4.29
N LYS A 115 -88.40 -55.50 -3.83
CA LYS A 115 -89.48 -54.98 -4.69
C LYS A 115 -89.94 -53.59 -4.24
N GLY A 116 -90.37 -52.77 -5.19
CA GLY A 116 -90.96 -51.45 -4.91
C GLY A 116 -89.95 -50.47 -4.32
N THR A 117 -90.38 -49.68 -3.32
CA THR A 117 -89.62 -48.53 -2.78
C THR A 117 -88.23 -48.91 -2.22
N GLU A 118 -88.07 -50.11 -1.69
CA GLU A 118 -86.79 -50.60 -1.15
C GLU A 118 -85.80 -50.95 -2.27
N GLN A 119 -86.28 -51.56 -3.36
CA GLN A 119 -85.48 -51.81 -4.56
C GLN A 119 -84.98 -50.48 -5.17
N GLN A 120 -85.87 -49.48 -5.23
CA GLN A 120 -85.55 -48.17 -5.78
C GLN A 120 -84.53 -47.38 -4.93
N ARG A 121 -84.50 -47.62 -3.61
CA ARG A 121 -83.44 -47.11 -2.72
C ARG A 121 -82.10 -47.81 -2.99
N LEU A 122 -82.09 -49.15 -3.04
CA LEU A 122 -80.87 -49.94 -3.25
C LEU A 122 -80.20 -49.59 -4.59
N LEU A 123 -80.99 -49.39 -5.66
CA LEU A 123 -80.49 -48.95 -6.96
C LEU A 123 -79.75 -47.59 -6.87
N SER A 124 -80.32 -46.60 -6.18
CA SER A 124 -79.67 -45.28 -6.01
C SER A 124 -78.41 -45.34 -5.13
N GLU A 125 -78.39 -46.25 -4.15
CA GLU A 125 -77.22 -46.50 -3.29
C GLU A 125 -76.09 -47.20 -4.08
N CYS A 126 -76.44 -48.12 -4.99
CA CYS A 126 -75.53 -48.70 -5.99
C CYS A 126 -74.95 -47.64 -6.95
N GLU A 127 -75.78 -46.79 -7.55
CA GLU A 127 -75.34 -45.73 -8.48
C GLU A 127 -74.36 -44.75 -7.82
N ASN A 128 -74.63 -44.36 -6.57
CA ASN A 128 -73.75 -43.50 -5.78
C ASN A 128 -72.37 -44.15 -5.56
N LEU A 129 -72.35 -45.43 -5.15
CA LEU A 129 -71.10 -46.17 -4.93
C LEU A 129 -70.32 -46.42 -6.23
N GLN A 130 -70.99 -46.67 -7.35
CA GLN A 130 -70.34 -46.77 -8.66
C GLN A 130 -69.69 -45.44 -9.10
N SER A 131 -70.36 -44.30 -8.88
CA SER A 131 -69.78 -42.98 -9.16
C SER A 131 -68.55 -42.67 -8.28
N ARG A 132 -68.60 -43.07 -7.00
CA ARG A 132 -67.45 -42.95 -6.08
C ARG A 132 -66.29 -43.85 -6.50
N LEU A 133 -66.56 -45.10 -6.90
CA LEU A 133 -65.55 -46.03 -7.41
C LEU A 133 -64.84 -45.47 -8.66
N GLN A 134 -65.58 -44.98 -9.64
CA GLN A 134 -65.01 -44.33 -10.84
C GLN A 134 -64.13 -43.11 -10.48
N THR A 135 -64.48 -42.38 -9.43
CA THR A 135 -63.69 -41.25 -8.91
C THR A 135 -62.37 -41.75 -8.31
N THR A 136 -62.41 -42.75 -7.41
CA THR A 136 -61.21 -43.36 -6.80
C THR A 136 -60.29 -44.01 -7.85
N GLU A 137 -60.84 -44.70 -8.85
CA GLU A 137 -60.10 -45.25 -9.98
C GLU A 137 -59.45 -44.16 -10.86
N LYS A 138 -60.06 -42.98 -10.97
CA LYS A 138 -59.46 -41.83 -11.66
C LYS A 138 -58.30 -41.25 -10.84
N GLU A 139 -58.51 -41.00 -9.55
CA GLU A 139 -57.49 -40.49 -8.63
C GLU A 139 -56.24 -41.38 -8.62
N LYS A 140 -56.41 -42.70 -8.52
CA LYS A 140 -55.29 -43.67 -8.60
C LYS A 140 -54.49 -43.51 -9.91
N ARG A 141 -55.16 -43.33 -11.05
CA ARG A 141 -54.53 -43.15 -12.36
C ARG A 141 -53.80 -41.81 -12.50
N ASP A 142 -54.34 -40.73 -11.96
CA ASP A 142 -53.71 -39.41 -12.04
C ASP A 142 -52.53 -39.27 -11.05
N ILE A 143 -52.59 -39.94 -9.88
CA ILE A 143 -51.44 -40.13 -8.99
C ILE A 143 -50.33 -40.96 -9.68
N ALA A 144 -50.68 -42.07 -10.35
CA ALA A 144 -49.71 -42.93 -11.04
C ALA A 144 -48.94 -42.19 -12.17
N LYS A 145 -49.63 -41.37 -12.97
CA LYS A 145 -48.98 -40.48 -13.96
C LYS A 145 -48.01 -39.50 -13.30
N SER A 146 -48.42 -38.92 -12.18
CA SER A 146 -47.62 -37.94 -11.44
C SER A 146 -46.33 -38.56 -10.88
N ALA A 147 -46.42 -39.77 -10.33
CA ALA A 147 -45.26 -40.54 -9.87
C ALA A 147 -44.28 -40.84 -11.02
N ALA A 148 -44.77 -41.36 -12.16
CA ALA A 148 -43.93 -41.63 -13.34
C ALA A 148 -43.24 -40.35 -13.88
N GLN A 149 -43.87 -39.17 -13.76
CA GLN A 149 -43.24 -37.90 -14.13
C GLN A 149 -42.13 -37.46 -13.16
N VAL A 150 -42.17 -37.89 -11.90
CA VAL A 150 -41.09 -37.68 -10.91
C VAL A 150 -39.95 -38.67 -11.15
N GLU A 151 -40.26 -39.93 -11.38
CA GLU A 151 -39.31 -41.01 -11.70
C GLU A 151 -38.42 -40.66 -12.91
N ASN A 152 -39.02 -40.20 -14.02
CA ASN A 152 -38.28 -39.75 -15.20
C ASN A 152 -37.42 -38.49 -14.95
N LYS A 153 -37.78 -37.64 -13.98
CA LYS A 153 -36.96 -36.48 -13.59
C LYS A 153 -35.79 -36.88 -12.70
N LEU A 154 -35.94 -37.93 -11.89
CA LEU A 154 -34.89 -38.45 -11.03
C LEU A 154 -33.80 -39.14 -11.87
N LEU A 155 -34.20 -39.99 -12.82
CA LEU A 155 -33.28 -40.66 -13.75
C LEU A 155 -32.40 -39.65 -14.53
N LEU A 156 -33.00 -38.55 -14.99
CA LEU A 156 -32.28 -37.46 -15.69
C LEU A 156 -31.36 -36.63 -14.77
N GLN A 157 -31.55 -36.67 -13.45
CA GLN A 157 -30.58 -36.12 -12.49
C GLN A 157 -29.43 -37.10 -12.26
N GLU A 158 -29.71 -38.40 -12.14
CA GLU A 158 -28.70 -39.44 -11.99
C GLU A 158 -27.73 -39.49 -13.17
N GLU A 159 -28.22 -39.44 -14.43
CA GLU A 159 -27.37 -39.41 -15.63
C GLU A 159 -26.37 -38.24 -15.62
N LYS A 160 -26.85 -37.03 -15.31
CA LYS A 160 -25.99 -35.82 -15.23
C LYS A 160 -24.99 -35.89 -14.07
N MET A 161 -25.38 -36.53 -12.98
CA MET A 161 -24.52 -36.69 -11.80
C MET A 161 -23.40 -37.72 -12.06
N GLN A 162 -23.65 -38.74 -12.89
CA GLN A 162 -22.61 -39.65 -13.39
C GLN A 162 -21.62 -38.94 -14.33
N GLU A 163 -22.08 -38.03 -15.19
CA GLU A 163 -21.23 -37.22 -16.06
C GLU A 163 -20.25 -36.35 -15.23
N VAL A 164 -20.77 -35.65 -14.21
CA VAL A 164 -19.95 -34.86 -13.25
C VAL A 164 -18.97 -35.75 -12.47
N LEU A 165 -19.37 -36.96 -12.07
CA LEU A 165 -18.50 -37.91 -11.37
C LEU A 165 -17.35 -38.42 -12.27
N MET A 166 -17.62 -38.65 -13.55
CA MET A 166 -16.59 -38.99 -14.53
C MET A 166 -15.61 -37.82 -14.74
N GLU A 167 -16.10 -36.58 -14.80
CA GLU A 167 -15.24 -35.41 -14.93
C GLU A 167 -14.36 -35.18 -13.69
N LYS A 168 -14.91 -35.33 -12.47
CA LYS A 168 -14.13 -35.31 -11.21
C LYS A 168 -12.93 -36.27 -11.27
N ASN A 169 -13.16 -37.52 -11.66
CA ASN A 169 -12.11 -38.54 -11.69
C ASN A 169 -10.97 -38.18 -12.64
N LYS A 170 -11.29 -37.58 -13.79
CA LYS A 170 -10.33 -37.06 -14.77
C LYS A 170 -9.50 -35.89 -14.21
N TRP A 171 -10.12 -34.95 -13.50
CA TRP A 171 -9.39 -33.87 -12.83
C TRP A 171 -8.47 -34.38 -11.72
N GLN A 172 -8.92 -35.36 -10.93
CA GLN A 172 -8.08 -35.98 -9.89
C GLN A 172 -6.82 -36.64 -10.47
N GLU A 173 -6.93 -37.34 -11.60
CA GLU A 173 -5.78 -37.95 -12.28
C GLU A 173 -4.77 -36.90 -12.78
N GLN A 174 -5.25 -35.76 -13.30
CA GLN A 174 -4.39 -34.65 -13.73
C GLN A 174 -3.65 -34.01 -12.55
N VAL A 175 -4.33 -33.76 -11.43
CA VAL A 175 -3.71 -33.21 -10.20
C VAL A 175 -2.63 -34.14 -9.67
N ASN A 176 -2.92 -35.44 -9.58
CA ASN A 176 -1.95 -36.45 -9.14
C ASN A 176 -0.70 -36.49 -10.05
N ASP A 177 -0.83 -36.20 -11.35
CA ASP A 177 0.32 -36.14 -12.26
C ASP A 177 1.16 -34.86 -12.08
N VAL A 178 0.52 -33.71 -11.84
CA VAL A 178 1.20 -32.45 -11.50
C VAL A 178 1.97 -32.57 -10.19
N GLU A 179 1.38 -33.18 -9.15
CA GLU A 179 2.05 -33.37 -7.86
C GLU A 179 3.30 -34.26 -7.96
N ARG A 180 3.30 -35.29 -8.83
CA ARG A 180 4.48 -36.12 -9.09
C ARG A 180 5.60 -35.33 -9.76
N LYS A 181 5.27 -34.49 -10.75
CA LYS A 181 6.23 -33.61 -11.44
C LYS A 181 6.84 -32.59 -10.48
N PHE A 182 6.00 -31.91 -9.69
CA PHE A 182 6.43 -30.97 -8.66
C PHE A 182 7.37 -31.63 -7.63
N HIS A 183 7.08 -32.84 -7.16
CA HIS A 183 7.98 -33.56 -6.26
C HIS A 183 9.31 -33.94 -6.92
N SER A 184 9.32 -34.31 -8.21
CA SER A 184 10.58 -34.57 -8.93
C SER A 184 11.45 -33.31 -9.01
N GLN A 185 10.88 -32.19 -9.46
CA GLN A 185 11.58 -30.91 -9.58
C GLN A 185 12.06 -30.40 -8.23
N LYS A 186 11.24 -30.52 -7.17
CA LYS A 186 11.62 -30.17 -5.79
C LYS A 186 12.82 -31.00 -5.30
N ASN A 187 12.83 -32.31 -5.56
CA ASN A 187 13.93 -33.18 -5.15
C ASN A 187 15.23 -32.87 -5.90
N GLU A 188 15.14 -32.59 -7.21
CA GLU A 188 16.28 -32.13 -8.02
C GLU A 188 16.83 -30.79 -7.50
N LEU A 189 15.96 -29.80 -7.27
CA LEU A 189 16.33 -28.48 -6.74
C LEU A 189 16.99 -28.57 -5.35
N VAL A 190 16.44 -29.37 -4.44
CA VAL A 190 17.03 -29.62 -3.11
C VAL A 190 18.41 -30.26 -3.24
N SER A 191 18.60 -31.21 -4.18
CA SER A 191 19.91 -31.82 -4.42
C SER A 191 20.95 -30.83 -4.99
N ALA A 192 20.52 -29.93 -5.88
CA ALA A 192 21.37 -28.89 -6.45
C ALA A 192 21.78 -27.86 -5.38
N HIS A 193 20.82 -27.36 -4.60
CA HIS A 193 21.07 -26.40 -3.53
C HIS A 193 21.94 -26.99 -2.42
N ALA A 194 21.77 -28.27 -2.05
CA ALA A 194 22.65 -28.94 -1.09
C ALA A 194 24.11 -29.00 -1.58
N LYS A 195 24.32 -29.26 -2.88
CA LYS A 195 25.65 -29.29 -3.51
C LYS A 195 26.30 -27.90 -3.57
N GLU A 196 25.54 -26.87 -3.95
CA GLU A 196 26.01 -25.48 -3.97
C GLU A 196 26.33 -24.95 -2.57
N LYS A 197 25.47 -25.24 -1.59
CA LYS A 197 25.70 -24.91 -0.18
C LYS A 197 26.97 -25.57 0.38
N THR A 198 27.28 -26.80 -0.05
CA THR A 198 28.53 -27.49 0.33
C THR A 198 29.75 -26.76 -0.23
N LEU A 199 29.74 -26.41 -1.53
CA LEU A 199 30.80 -25.62 -2.17
C LEU A 199 31.00 -24.24 -1.50
N PHE A 200 29.91 -23.57 -1.12
CA PHE A 200 29.98 -22.28 -0.42
C PHE A 200 30.64 -22.41 0.97
N ILE A 201 30.32 -23.46 1.72
CA ILE A 201 30.94 -23.74 3.04
C ILE A 201 32.44 -24.03 2.88
N GLU A 202 32.86 -24.77 1.86
CA GLU A 202 34.28 -25.03 1.56
C GLU A 202 35.04 -23.74 1.20
N GLU A 203 34.47 -22.87 0.35
CA GLU A 203 35.08 -21.58 0.00
C GLU A 203 35.11 -20.62 1.20
N GLN A 204 34.07 -20.61 2.06
CA GLN A 204 34.08 -19.83 3.31
C GLN A 204 35.20 -20.28 4.26
N GLN A 205 35.32 -21.58 4.54
CA GLN A 205 36.38 -22.11 5.41
C GLN A 205 37.78 -21.78 4.86
N ARG A 206 37.94 -21.83 3.53
CA ARG A 206 39.18 -21.45 2.84
C ARG A 206 39.48 -19.95 2.95
N LEU A 207 38.47 -19.08 2.94
CA LEU A 207 38.62 -17.64 3.15
C LEU A 207 38.94 -17.31 4.62
N GLU A 208 38.28 -17.94 5.58
CA GLU A 208 38.60 -17.79 7.01
C GLU A 208 40.03 -18.24 7.34
N SER A 209 40.51 -19.32 6.72
CA SER A 209 41.89 -19.79 6.86
C SER A 209 42.90 -18.75 6.34
N LYS A 210 42.63 -18.16 5.16
CA LYS A 210 43.44 -17.04 4.63
C LYS A 210 43.40 -15.81 5.53
N PHE A 211 42.23 -15.48 6.09
CA PHE A 211 42.06 -14.34 7.00
C PHE A 211 42.90 -14.54 8.27
N LYS A 212 42.84 -15.71 8.91
CA LYS A 212 43.67 -16.08 10.09
C LYS A 212 45.17 -16.00 9.77
N SER A 213 45.59 -16.41 8.58
CA SER A 213 46.99 -16.30 8.12
C SER A 213 47.45 -14.84 7.94
N LEU A 214 46.61 -13.99 7.33
CA LEU A 214 46.88 -12.55 7.19
C LEU A 214 46.89 -11.81 8.55
N GLN A 215 46.00 -12.18 9.47
CA GLN A 215 45.97 -11.66 10.84
C GLN A 215 47.29 -11.96 11.56
N LEU A 216 47.83 -13.18 11.41
CA LEU A 216 49.12 -13.57 12.00
C LEU A 216 50.27 -12.76 11.41
N GLN A 217 50.31 -12.57 10.08
CA GLN A 217 51.32 -11.75 9.40
C GLN A 217 51.26 -10.27 9.85
N LEU A 218 50.06 -9.71 10.04
CA LEU A 218 49.87 -8.35 10.54
C LEU A 218 50.43 -8.21 11.97
N ASN A 219 50.14 -9.18 12.85
CA ASN A 219 50.66 -9.18 14.22
C ASN A 219 52.21 -9.24 14.25
N THR A 220 52.84 -10.02 13.38
CA THR A 220 54.31 -10.06 13.25
C THR A 220 54.87 -8.72 12.79
N LEU A 221 54.27 -8.09 11.77
CA LEU A 221 54.70 -6.77 11.28
C LEU A 221 54.53 -5.66 12.32
N GLU A 222 53.50 -5.74 13.17
CA GLU A 222 53.31 -4.81 14.29
C GLU A 222 54.34 -5.05 15.40
N GLN A 223 54.71 -6.30 15.68
CA GLN A 223 55.80 -6.61 16.60
C GLN A 223 57.16 -6.09 16.07
N ASP A 224 57.46 -6.28 14.78
CA ASP A 224 58.68 -5.77 14.15
C ASP A 224 58.74 -4.22 14.15
N LYS A 225 57.62 -3.56 13.87
CA LYS A 225 57.45 -2.10 14.02
C LYS A 225 57.80 -1.63 15.44
N ASN A 226 57.34 -2.35 16.47
CA ASN A 226 57.64 -2.01 17.86
C ASN A 226 59.13 -2.22 18.18
N ASN A 227 59.73 -3.34 17.75
CA ASN A 227 61.16 -3.61 17.89
C ASN A 227 62.02 -2.51 17.23
N ILE A 228 61.66 -2.09 16.00
CA ILE A 228 62.34 -1.00 15.27
C ILE A 228 62.20 0.34 16.02
N THR A 229 61.02 0.61 16.60
CA THR A 229 60.77 1.83 17.38
C THR A 229 61.66 1.87 18.64
N GLU A 230 61.85 0.75 19.33
CA GLU A 230 62.77 0.67 20.46
C GLU A 230 64.23 0.86 20.03
N MET A 231 64.66 0.23 18.92
CA MET A 231 66.00 0.43 18.35
C MET A 231 66.29 1.89 17.99
N ILE A 232 65.28 2.64 17.53
CA ILE A 232 65.39 4.09 17.27
C ILE A 232 65.58 4.87 18.59
N ALA A 233 64.78 4.59 19.62
CA ALA A 233 64.93 5.24 20.93
C ALA A 233 66.30 4.95 21.59
N GLN A 234 66.80 3.71 21.48
CA GLN A 234 68.15 3.33 21.93
C GLN A 234 69.24 4.08 21.15
N LYS A 235 69.10 4.17 19.82
CA LYS A 235 70.02 4.92 18.93
C LYS A 235 70.05 6.41 19.29
N ASP A 236 68.90 7.05 19.48
CA ASP A 236 68.83 8.49 19.76
C ASP A 236 69.39 8.81 21.16
N THR A 237 69.22 7.90 22.12
CA THR A 237 69.91 7.94 23.42
C THR A 237 71.43 7.87 23.25
N LEU A 238 71.93 7.02 22.35
CA LEU A 238 73.36 6.90 22.05
C LEU A 238 73.90 8.16 21.33
N VAL A 239 73.14 8.72 20.39
CA VAL A 239 73.46 9.96 19.69
C VAL A 239 73.54 11.13 20.68
N SER A 240 72.62 11.23 21.64
CA SER A 240 72.66 12.24 22.71
C SER A 240 73.93 12.14 23.57
N LYS A 241 74.31 10.92 23.99
CA LYS A 241 75.59 10.67 24.71
C LYS A 241 76.80 11.10 23.89
N LEU A 242 76.86 10.72 22.61
CA LEU A 242 77.95 11.10 21.71
C LEU A 242 77.99 12.61 21.45
N GLN A 243 76.85 13.29 21.33
CA GLN A 243 76.79 14.75 21.20
C GLN A 243 77.33 15.45 22.46
N ASN A 244 77.06 14.91 23.65
CA ASN A 244 77.61 15.41 24.91
C ASN A 244 79.13 15.19 25.00
N GLU A 245 79.65 14.02 24.64
CA GLU A 245 81.11 13.79 24.56
C GLU A 245 81.79 14.71 23.52
N ILE A 246 81.22 14.84 22.32
CA ILE A 246 81.64 15.78 21.27
C ILE A 246 81.56 17.24 21.75
N SER A 247 80.75 17.54 22.76
CA SER A 247 80.65 18.86 23.39
C SER A 247 81.54 19.04 24.63
N MET A 248 81.95 17.97 25.30
CA MET A 248 82.90 17.99 26.41
C MET A 248 84.34 18.07 25.89
N TYR A 249 84.74 17.11 25.05
CA TYR A 249 86.05 17.10 24.39
C TYR A 249 86.25 18.38 23.59
N LYS A 250 85.17 18.98 23.08
CA LYS A 250 85.21 20.33 22.51
C LYS A 250 85.94 21.31 23.43
N ASN A 251 85.43 21.58 24.63
CA ASN A 251 85.96 22.68 25.44
C ASN A 251 87.49 22.50 25.70
N GLU A 252 87.97 21.25 25.66
CA GLU A 252 89.37 20.83 25.75
C GLU A 252 90.32 21.52 24.72
N ILE A 253 90.15 21.49 23.39
CA ILE A 253 91.04 22.31 22.50
C ILE A 253 90.71 23.80 22.52
N GLU A 254 89.52 24.28 22.91
CA GLU A 254 89.40 25.74 23.11
C GLU A 254 90.38 26.21 24.21
N GLU A 255 90.63 25.39 25.23
CA GLU A 255 91.75 25.59 26.15
C GLU A 255 93.13 25.30 25.54
N ILE A 256 93.34 24.15 24.87
CA ILE A 256 94.67 23.76 24.34
C ILE A 256 95.15 24.70 23.24
N MET A 257 94.30 25.13 22.30
CA MET A 257 94.65 26.19 21.32
C MET A 257 94.99 27.49 22.04
N THR A 258 94.23 27.89 23.06
CA THR A 258 94.52 29.12 23.81
C THR A 258 95.88 29.04 24.52
N ARG A 259 96.20 27.91 25.16
CA ARG A 259 97.52 27.64 25.75
C ARG A 259 98.65 27.59 24.70
N ASN A 260 98.43 26.92 23.57
CA ASN A 260 99.43 26.75 22.52
C ASN A 260 99.71 28.07 21.75
N ASN A 261 98.68 28.88 21.51
CA ASN A 261 98.83 30.22 20.94
C ASN A 261 99.66 31.12 21.88
N LYS A 262 99.40 31.05 23.19
CA LYS A 262 100.20 31.76 24.21
C LYS A 262 101.67 31.29 24.20
N MET A 263 101.93 29.98 24.29
CA MET A 263 103.29 29.43 24.22
C MET A 263 103.99 29.76 22.90
N THR A 264 103.27 29.84 21.78
CA THR A 264 103.83 30.21 20.48
C THR A 264 104.28 31.68 20.45
N ALA A 265 103.49 32.59 21.02
CA ALA A 265 103.87 34.00 21.18
C ALA A 265 105.09 34.17 22.10
N GLU A 266 105.12 33.45 23.23
CA GLU A 266 106.27 33.42 24.16
C GLU A 266 107.52 32.86 23.47
N ARG A 267 107.41 31.74 22.76
CA ARG A 267 108.53 31.11 22.03
C ARG A 267 109.04 31.98 20.89
N THR A 268 108.16 32.68 20.16
CA THR A 268 108.57 33.63 19.11
C THR A 268 109.31 34.83 19.70
N THR A 269 108.97 35.24 20.92
CA THR A 269 109.68 36.29 21.65
C THR A 269 111.06 35.80 22.09
N SER A 270 111.15 34.63 22.74
CA SER A 270 112.43 34.05 23.17
C SER A 270 113.37 33.73 22.01
N LEU A 271 112.87 33.28 20.87
CA LEU A 271 113.69 32.99 19.68
C LEU A 271 114.30 34.26 19.07
N LYS A 272 113.58 35.39 19.09
CA LYS A 272 114.16 36.70 18.71
C LYS A 272 115.31 37.08 19.65
N THR A 273 115.13 36.91 20.95
CA THR A 273 116.18 37.17 21.97
C THR A 273 117.39 36.26 21.78
N GLN A 274 117.20 34.96 21.56
CA GLN A 274 118.28 34.01 21.29
C GLN A 274 119.05 34.36 20.02
N ASN A 275 118.37 34.70 18.92
CA ASN A 275 119.03 35.08 17.67
C ASN A 275 119.86 36.37 17.77
N MET A 276 119.53 37.29 18.70
CA MET A 276 120.42 38.43 19.00
C MET A 276 121.66 37.97 19.78
N LEU A 277 121.47 37.16 20.82
CA LEU A 277 122.54 36.63 21.68
C LEU A 277 123.54 35.74 20.92
N GLU A 278 123.08 34.86 20.02
CA GLU A 278 123.97 34.02 19.21
C GLU A 278 124.80 34.83 18.22
N ASN A 279 124.24 35.91 17.63
CA ASN A 279 125.02 36.82 16.79
C ASN A 279 126.10 37.57 17.59
N GLU A 280 125.79 38.07 18.80
CA GLU A 280 126.83 38.61 19.69
C GLU A 280 127.90 37.57 20.03
N LEU A 281 127.50 36.34 20.36
CA LEU A 281 128.41 35.30 20.81
C LEU A 281 129.32 34.82 19.68
N ARG A 282 128.83 34.74 18.44
CA ARG A 282 129.63 34.38 17.26
C ARG A 282 130.71 35.44 17.01
N ILE A 283 130.35 36.72 17.04
CA ILE A 283 131.29 37.86 16.89
C ILE A 283 132.35 37.87 18.00
N LYS A 284 132.02 37.42 19.22
CA LYS A 284 132.98 37.27 20.33
C LYS A 284 133.87 36.03 20.17
N THR A 285 133.32 34.90 19.71
CA THR A 285 134.05 33.63 19.58
C THR A 285 135.03 33.63 18.40
N GLU A 286 134.66 34.20 17.26
CA GLU A 286 135.56 34.39 16.10
C GLU A 286 136.81 35.21 16.50
N LYS A 287 136.66 36.20 17.40
CA LYS A 287 137.78 36.98 17.95
C LYS A 287 138.66 36.20 18.94
N MET A 288 138.15 35.17 19.62
CA MET A 288 138.95 34.34 20.53
C MET A 288 139.65 33.18 19.82
N LEU A 289 139.00 32.52 18.86
CA LEU A 289 139.58 31.37 18.17
C LEU A 289 140.82 31.77 17.36
N ASN A 290 140.78 32.94 16.70
CA ASN A 290 141.93 33.54 16.03
C ASN A 290 143.08 33.95 16.97
N LYS A 291 142.88 33.96 18.30
CA LYS A 291 143.94 34.19 19.30
C LYS A 291 144.53 32.87 19.84
N PHE A 292 143.76 31.79 19.86
CA PHE A 292 144.19 30.51 20.44
C PHE A 292 144.98 29.61 19.47
N LEU A 293 145.08 29.99 18.18
CA LEU A 293 145.76 29.21 17.14
C LEU A 293 147.30 29.28 17.16
N THR A 294 147.93 29.92 18.17
CA THR A 294 149.34 30.34 18.08
C THR A 294 150.29 30.06 19.27
N GLU A 295 149.85 29.75 20.51
CA GLU A 295 150.77 29.73 21.68
C GLU A 295 150.58 28.55 22.66
N THR A 296 151.69 27.91 23.07
CA THR A 296 151.88 26.86 24.14
C THR A 296 151.10 25.54 24.00
N ARG A 297 151.64 24.31 24.04
CA ARG A 297 152.97 23.67 24.32
C ARG A 297 153.36 23.47 25.81
N THR A 298 153.69 22.21 26.17
CA THR A 298 154.13 21.63 27.49
C THR A 298 153.08 21.73 28.63
N ASP A 299 152.81 20.72 29.48
CA ASP A 299 153.71 19.74 30.14
C ASP A 299 153.05 18.34 30.45
N ASN A 300 153.61 17.53 31.39
CA ASN A 300 153.46 16.07 31.54
C ASN A 300 152.47 15.48 32.61
N ASP A 301 151.95 14.28 32.26
CA ASP A 301 151.74 13.01 33.02
C ASP A 301 151.18 12.89 34.48
N ARG A 302 150.40 11.80 34.70
CA ARG A 302 150.00 11.08 35.96
C ARG A 302 148.86 11.51 36.94
N LEU A 303 147.90 10.57 37.07
CA LEU A 303 147.29 9.93 38.29
C LEU A 303 146.03 10.49 39.06
N LYS A 304 144.99 9.62 39.04
CA LYS A 304 144.07 9.15 40.13
C LYS A 304 143.03 10.05 40.85
N ASN A 305 141.80 9.50 40.83
CA ASN A 305 140.74 9.44 41.87
C ASN A 305 139.78 10.64 42.16
N ASN A 306 138.49 10.26 42.24
CA ASN A 306 137.33 10.89 42.90
C ASN A 306 136.66 12.18 42.34
N HIS A 307 135.39 11.98 41.92
CA HIS A 307 134.23 12.91 41.96
C HIS A 307 134.11 14.05 40.90
N LYS A 308 132.83 14.39 40.59
CA LYS A 308 132.32 15.48 39.71
C LYS A 308 132.57 15.26 38.20
N PHE A 309 131.61 15.45 37.27
CA PHE A 309 130.88 16.66 36.80
C PHE A 309 131.83 17.68 36.12
N ILE A 310 131.52 18.32 34.98
CA ILE A 310 130.29 18.48 34.14
C ILE A 310 130.75 19.02 32.73
N ILE A 311 130.04 19.14 31.59
CA ILE A 311 128.99 18.46 30.76
C ILE A 311 128.96 19.33 29.47
N VAL A 312 128.82 18.91 28.19
CA VAL A 312 128.87 17.66 27.39
C VAL A 312 129.22 18.07 25.93
N GLY A 313 129.83 17.19 25.12
CA GLY A 313 130.12 17.48 23.70
C GLY A 313 130.72 16.28 22.94
N ALA A 314 129.86 15.31 22.58
CA ALA A 314 130.22 13.99 22.04
C ALA A 314 128.93 13.30 21.50
N ASP A 315 128.92 12.29 20.63
CA ASP A 315 129.87 11.77 19.63
C ASP A 315 129.07 10.77 18.73
N LYS A 316 129.71 10.23 17.67
CA LYS A 316 129.51 8.90 17.05
C LYS A 316 128.24 8.04 17.30
N ILE A 317 127.81 7.43 16.17
CA ILE A 317 127.54 5.98 15.98
C ILE A 317 126.16 5.37 16.33
N ARG A 318 125.74 4.46 15.42
CA ARG A 318 124.69 3.42 15.49
C ARG A 318 123.24 3.89 15.66
N THR A 319 122.18 3.21 15.19
CA THR A 319 121.88 2.07 14.30
C THR A 319 120.67 1.37 14.93
N ARG A 320 119.52 1.38 14.24
CA ARG A 320 118.32 0.55 14.51
C ARG A 320 117.63 0.75 15.87
N TYR A 321 116.51 0.03 16.02
CA TYR A 321 115.61 -0.06 17.19
C TYR A 321 114.78 1.22 17.40
N ARG A 322 113.43 1.11 17.48
CA ARG A 322 112.59 0.65 18.61
C ARG A 322 112.82 1.53 19.87
N CYS A 323 111.80 2.01 20.57
CA CYS A 323 110.35 1.80 20.43
C CYS A 323 109.55 2.85 21.23
N LEU A 324 108.21 2.83 21.07
CA LEU A 324 107.17 3.14 22.09
C LEU A 324 107.32 4.40 22.98
N TYR A 325 106.45 5.41 22.79
CA TYR A 325 105.31 5.72 23.69
C TYR A 325 104.51 6.98 23.22
N VAL A 326 103.17 6.85 23.13
CA VAL A 326 102.11 7.72 23.72
C VAL A 326 102.18 9.26 23.48
N ILE A 327 101.32 9.85 22.63
CA ILE A 327 99.91 10.35 22.83
C ILE A 327 99.81 11.73 23.51
N GLU A 328 99.26 12.69 22.77
CA GLU A 328 98.51 13.91 23.17
C GLU A 328 97.77 14.42 21.90
N TYR A 329 96.65 15.16 21.84
CA TYR A 329 95.37 15.37 22.56
C TYR A 329 94.75 16.66 21.91
N LYS A 330 93.45 17.03 21.82
CA LYS A 330 92.16 16.31 21.55
C LYS A 330 90.99 17.32 21.39
N TYR A 331 90.35 17.45 20.20
CA TYR A 331 89.05 18.16 19.90
C TYR A 331 88.85 19.69 20.16
N ASN A 332 88.59 20.55 19.15
CA ASN A 332 87.55 21.64 19.18
C ASN A 332 87.28 22.33 17.81
N THR A 333 86.39 23.34 17.79
CA THR A 333 85.32 23.53 16.78
C THR A 333 84.71 24.95 16.79
N ARG A 334 83.58 25.12 16.06
CA ARG A 334 82.55 26.20 16.09
C ARG A 334 83.07 27.64 15.86
N LYS A 335 82.40 28.48 15.06
CA LYS A 335 81.02 28.43 14.53
C LYS A 335 80.96 29.04 13.13
N SER A 336 80.03 28.55 12.30
CA SER A 336 79.48 29.24 11.11
C SER A 336 80.43 29.92 10.10
N LYS A 337 80.76 29.20 9.00
CA LYS A 337 80.50 29.66 7.62
C LYS A 337 80.56 28.51 6.59
N LYS A 338 79.37 28.04 6.20
CA LYS A 338 78.95 27.17 5.09
C LYS A 338 77.48 27.58 4.78
N MET A 339 76.84 27.30 3.65
CA MET A 339 77.15 26.40 2.54
C MET A 339 76.50 26.92 1.24
N LEU A 340 77.13 26.65 0.09
CA LEU A 340 76.69 26.91 -1.31
C LEU A 340 77.55 25.97 -2.19
N GLU A 341 77.08 25.26 -3.22
CA GLU A 341 75.74 24.99 -3.78
C GLU A 341 75.68 23.52 -4.24
N VAL A 342 74.56 22.82 -4.00
CA VAL A 342 73.89 21.88 -4.94
C VAL A 342 72.45 21.81 -4.45
N GLU A 343 71.49 22.32 -5.23
CA GLU A 343 70.08 22.33 -4.82
C GLU A 343 69.16 21.95 -5.98
N ARG A 344 68.42 20.84 -5.80
CA ARG A 344 67.02 20.70 -6.21
C ARG A 344 66.37 19.48 -5.56
N ASP A 345 65.17 19.72 -5.03
CA ASP A 345 64.02 18.82 -5.01
C ASP A 345 64.24 17.39 -4.49
N ASN A 346 64.12 17.22 -3.17
CA ASN A 346 62.89 16.71 -2.53
C ASN A 346 63.12 16.32 -1.06
N ASN A 347 62.20 16.71 -0.17
CA ASN A 347 61.87 15.89 1.00
C ASN A 347 60.50 16.24 1.60
N ILE A 348 59.83 15.25 2.20
CA ILE A 348 58.44 15.36 2.69
C ILE A 348 58.33 14.76 4.11
N MET A 349 57.67 15.52 4.99
CA MET A 349 56.97 15.13 6.24
C MET A 349 57.72 14.50 7.44
N ASN A 350 57.27 14.97 8.61
CA ASN A 350 57.24 14.39 9.96
C ASN A 350 56.37 15.36 10.83
N VAL A 351 55.53 15.01 11.81
CA VAL A 351 55.13 13.69 12.37
C VAL A 351 53.87 13.86 13.30
N PHE A 352 52.99 12.83 13.41
CA PHE A 352 51.95 12.56 14.46
C PHE A 352 50.68 13.47 14.52
N LEU A 353 49.43 13.07 14.86
CA LEU A 353 48.75 12.06 15.75
C LEU A 353 48.50 12.56 17.21
N GLN A 354 47.36 12.38 17.92
CA GLN A 354 45.96 11.97 17.62
C GLN A 354 45.04 12.13 18.89
N ILE A 355 43.71 12.42 18.76
CA ILE A 355 42.61 12.25 19.81
C ILE A 355 42.73 13.14 21.09
N GLY A 356 41.68 13.59 21.84
CA GLY A 356 40.20 13.61 21.67
C GLY A 356 39.42 14.03 22.96
N GLU A 357 38.16 14.49 22.79
CA GLU A 357 37.03 14.63 23.77
C GLU A 357 36.96 15.69 24.93
N LEU A 358 35.90 16.55 24.84
CA LEU A 358 34.92 17.00 25.89
C LEU A 358 35.40 17.87 27.10
N ARG A 359 34.59 18.74 27.77
CA ARG A 359 33.13 19.07 27.76
C ARG A 359 32.82 20.48 28.39
N THR A 360 31.79 21.22 27.92
CA THR A 360 30.98 22.31 28.64
C THR A 360 31.70 23.58 29.18
N THR A 361 31.09 24.77 29.44
CA THR A 361 29.68 25.25 29.54
C THR A 361 29.52 26.79 29.27
N GLU A 362 28.30 27.22 28.85
CA GLU A 362 27.52 28.45 29.24
C GLU A 362 27.82 29.95 28.89
N ILE A 363 26.70 30.63 28.52
CA ILE A 363 26.18 31.99 28.90
C ILE A 363 26.60 33.30 28.14
N SER A 364 25.70 33.69 27.22
CA SER A 364 25.03 35.00 26.95
C SER A 364 25.74 36.35 26.70
N GLU A 365 25.14 37.11 25.74
CA GLU A 365 25.20 38.58 25.52
C GLU A 365 26.54 39.20 25.04
N THR A 366 26.58 40.32 24.31
CA THR A 366 25.54 41.33 23.96
C THR A 366 25.59 41.74 22.45
N MET A 367 24.58 42.47 21.98
CA MET A 367 24.40 42.94 20.58
C MET A 367 25.34 44.09 20.12
N CYS A 368 25.25 44.39 18.81
CA CYS A 368 25.51 45.67 18.13
C CYS A 368 26.96 46.08 17.76
N SER A 369 27.31 45.86 16.49
CA SER A 369 27.51 46.98 15.53
C SER A 369 27.66 46.53 14.08
N LEU A 370 26.55 46.47 13.33
CA LEU A 370 26.58 46.32 11.86
C LEU A 370 27.06 47.62 11.20
N LYS A 371 27.96 47.54 10.22
CA LYS A 371 28.38 48.70 9.43
C LYS A 371 27.56 48.82 8.14
N ARG A 372 27.20 50.07 7.81
CA ARG A 372 26.29 50.45 6.72
C ARG A 372 26.76 50.03 5.31
N SER A 373 28.03 49.62 5.17
CA SER A 373 28.63 49.10 3.94
C SER A 373 28.14 47.70 3.55
N GLU A 374 27.81 46.83 4.52
CA GLU A 374 27.53 45.40 4.25
C GLU A 374 26.06 45.17 3.85
N ILE A 375 25.16 46.04 4.32
CA ILE A 375 23.72 46.00 4.00
C ILE A 375 23.46 46.29 2.51
N LEU A 376 24.29 47.12 1.87
CA LEU A 376 24.13 47.46 0.44
C LEU A 376 24.43 46.25 -0.47
N SER A 377 25.52 45.52 -0.22
CA SER A 377 25.85 44.32 -1.00
C SER A 377 24.81 43.21 -0.83
N ILE A 378 24.20 43.09 0.35
CA ILE A 378 23.10 42.14 0.59
C ILE A 378 21.82 42.57 -0.16
N MET A 379 21.51 43.87 -0.22
CA MET A 379 20.37 44.38 -1.01
C MET A 379 20.54 44.21 -2.52
N GLU A 380 21.77 44.30 -3.04
CA GLU A 380 22.05 44.01 -4.45
C GLU A 380 21.92 42.51 -4.76
N PHE A 381 22.37 41.64 -3.84
CA PHE A 381 22.19 40.18 -3.96
C PHE A 381 20.71 39.75 -3.97
N TYR A 382 19.87 40.35 -3.11
CA TYR A 382 18.43 40.06 -3.15
C TYR A 382 17.70 40.65 -4.38
N ARG A 383 18.23 41.71 -5.00
CA ARG A 383 17.70 42.21 -6.28
C ARG A 383 17.97 41.28 -7.46
N SER A 384 19.16 40.68 -7.55
CA SER A 384 19.48 39.75 -8.65
C SER A 384 18.74 38.41 -8.57
N ILE A 385 18.27 38.02 -7.38
CA ILE A 385 17.47 36.81 -7.17
C ILE A 385 15.97 37.06 -7.37
N GLY A 386 15.48 38.28 -7.15
CA GLY A 386 14.05 38.62 -7.23
C GLY A 386 13.45 38.68 -8.64
N ASP A 387 14.25 38.93 -9.68
CA ASP A 387 13.76 39.35 -11.01
C ASP A 387 13.75 38.23 -12.08
N SER A 388 13.78 36.96 -11.65
CA SER A 388 13.88 35.78 -12.55
C SER A 388 12.67 34.82 -12.48
N ARG A 389 11.53 35.26 -11.95
CA ARG A 389 10.24 34.52 -11.98
C ARG A 389 9.16 35.21 -12.81
N SER A 390 9.50 35.54 -14.07
CA SER A 390 8.52 35.65 -15.16
C SER A 390 8.79 34.55 -16.19
N THR A 391 7.74 34.03 -16.81
CA THR A 391 7.78 32.78 -17.60
C THR A 391 8.40 32.96 -18.99
N ASN A 392 9.70 32.68 -19.13
CA ASN A 392 10.36 32.56 -20.43
C ASN A 392 10.30 31.11 -20.96
N PHE A 393 9.14 30.72 -21.51
CA PHE A 393 9.11 29.60 -22.45
C PHE A 393 9.67 30.07 -23.81
N PRO A 394 10.63 29.38 -24.43
CA PRO A 394 11.09 29.72 -25.77
C PRO A 394 9.93 29.50 -26.76
N THR A 395 9.47 30.55 -27.43
CA THR A 395 8.32 30.50 -28.35
C THR A 395 8.76 30.44 -29.81
N TYR A 396 7.98 29.73 -30.62
CA TYR A 396 8.25 29.55 -32.04
C TYR A 396 7.61 30.64 -32.91
N LYS A 397 8.21 30.90 -34.07
CA LYS A 397 7.63 31.73 -35.13
C LYS A 397 8.01 31.18 -36.50
N HIS A 398 7.02 30.67 -37.24
CA HIS A 398 7.24 30.20 -38.61
C HIS A 398 7.55 31.40 -39.53
N PRO A 399 8.46 31.30 -40.52
CA PRO A 399 8.82 32.44 -41.39
C PRO A 399 7.65 33.09 -42.13
N GLU A 400 6.60 32.32 -42.44
CA GLU A 400 5.39 32.81 -43.11
C GLU A 400 4.36 33.43 -42.15
N TRP A 401 4.55 33.33 -40.83
CA TRP A 401 3.60 33.80 -39.83
C TRP A 401 3.85 35.27 -39.44
N LYS A 402 2.93 36.15 -39.87
CA LYS A 402 2.98 37.58 -39.58
C LYS A 402 2.38 37.98 -38.22
N GLY A 403 1.76 37.06 -37.49
CA GLY A 403 1.31 37.28 -36.10
C GLY A 403 2.49 37.30 -35.11
N PRO A 404 2.25 37.46 -33.79
CA PRO A 404 3.30 37.54 -32.78
C PRO A 404 4.15 36.24 -32.70
N TYR A 405 3.58 35.15 -32.20
CA TYR A 405 4.25 33.85 -32.02
C TYR A 405 3.27 32.67 -32.23
N LEU A 406 3.78 31.43 -32.28
CA LEU A 406 3.05 30.17 -32.48
C LEU A 406 3.49 29.11 -31.44
N GLY A 407 3.16 29.33 -30.17
CA GLY A 407 3.38 28.35 -29.10
C GLY A 407 4.85 28.05 -28.75
N PRO A 408 5.13 26.99 -27.99
CA PRO A 408 6.48 26.60 -27.59
C PRO A 408 7.37 26.16 -28.75
N LYS A 409 8.69 26.30 -28.59
CA LYS A 409 9.69 25.83 -29.57
C LYS A 409 9.61 24.31 -29.74
N PRO A 410 9.52 23.79 -30.98
CA PRO A 410 9.77 22.37 -31.27
C PRO A 410 11.17 21.94 -30.79
N SER A 411 11.29 20.70 -30.34
CA SER A 411 12.57 20.09 -29.97
C SER A 411 13.50 19.97 -31.19
N ASP A 412 14.76 20.37 -31.04
CA ASP A 412 15.79 20.13 -32.06
C ASP A 412 16.05 18.61 -32.22
N GLU A 413 16.45 18.18 -33.42
CA GLU A 413 16.74 16.76 -33.68
C GLU A 413 17.98 16.27 -32.91
N CYS A 414 17.80 15.26 -32.05
CA CYS A 414 18.93 14.59 -31.40
C CYS A 414 19.59 13.59 -32.37
N LYS A 415 20.26 14.12 -33.39
CA LYS A 415 21.15 13.32 -34.25
C LYS A 415 22.28 12.74 -33.39
N ARG A 416 22.41 11.42 -33.41
CA ARG A 416 23.48 10.66 -32.76
C ARG A 416 24.29 9.99 -33.86
N ASP A 417 25.53 10.42 -34.02
CA ASP A 417 26.47 9.78 -34.93
C ASP A 417 26.96 8.48 -34.28
N PHE A 418 26.42 7.35 -34.74
CA PHE A 418 26.86 6.03 -34.32
C PHE A 418 28.12 5.63 -35.09
N THR A 419 29.09 5.03 -34.41
CA THR A 419 30.27 4.47 -35.10
C THR A 419 29.87 3.24 -35.92
N GLU A 420 30.67 2.92 -36.95
CA GLU A 420 30.40 1.77 -37.82
C GLU A 420 30.29 0.45 -37.02
N GLU A 421 31.03 0.33 -35.91
CA GLU A 421 30.96 -0.83 -35.02
C GLU A 421 29.71 -0.86 -34.13
N GLN A 422 29.16 0.30 -33.74
CA GLN A 422 27.87 0.39 -33.07
C GLN A 422 26.72 0.02 -34.02
N LEU A 423 26.80 0.44 -35.29
CA LEU A 423 25.86 0.01 -36.33
C LEU A 423 25.96 -1.51 -36.58
N ARG A 424 27.18 -2.06 -36.61
CA ARG A 424 27.44 -3.51 -36.70
C ARG A 424 26.87 -4.29 -35.51
N ALA A 425 26.95 -3.75 -34.30
CA ALA A 425 26.37 -4.38 -33.10
C ALA A 425 24.84 -4.51 -33.20
N GLY A 426 24.15 -3.55 -33.85
CA GLY A 426 22.72 -3.63 -34.11
C GLY A 426 22.30 -4.70 -35.14
N GLN A 427 23.20 -5.13 -36.03
CA GLN A 427 22.88 -6.09 -37.10
C GLN A 427 22.59 -7.52 -36.60
N GLY A 428 22.88 -7.83 -35.33
CA GLY A 428 22.57 -9.12 -34.71
C GLY A 428 21.20 -9.21 -34.05
N MET A 429 20.50 -8.10 -33.81
CA MET A 429 19.22 -8.09 -33.08
C MET A 429 18.02 -8.07 -34.03
N ILE A 430 17.50 -9.26 -34.36
CA ILE A 430 16.18 -9.38 -35.01
C ILE A 430 15.09 -9.06 -33.97
N GLY A 431 14.40 -7.94 -34.16
CA GLY A 431 13.27 -7.56 -33.32
C GLY A 431 12.09 -8.53 -33.43
N LEU A 432 11.54 -8.96 -32.30
CA LEU A 432 10.50 -9.99 -32.18
C LEU A 432 9.09 -9.51 -32.57
N GLN A 433 8.99 -8.68 -33.61
CA GLN A 433 7.75 -8.06 -34.10
C GLN A 433 7.48 -8.33 -35.60
N ALA A 434 8.19 -9.30 -36.18
CA ALA A 434 8.08 -9.73 -37.58
C ALA A 434 7.60 -11.18 -37.73
N GLY A 435 6.50 -11.55 -37.07
CA GLY A 435 5.89 -12.89 -37.17
C GLY A 435 5.19 -13.11 -38.52
N SER A 436 5.76 -13.96 -39.37
CA SER A 436 5.28 -14.21 -40.74
C SER A 436 4.20 -15.30 -40.83
N ASN A 437 2.98 -14.98 -40.38
CA ASN A 437 1.84 -15.88 -40.51
C ASN A 437 1.45 -16.11 -41.99
N LYS A 438 1.72 -17.31 -42.51
CA LYS A 438 1.18 -17.81 -43.78
C LYS A 438 -0.35 -17.86 -43.72
N GLY A 439 -1.03 -16.86 -44.29
CA GLY A 439 -2.49 -16.86 -44.41
C GLY A 439 -3.14 -15.51 -44.74
N ALA A 440 -2.50 -14.38 -44.44
CA ALA A 440 -3.06 -13.05 -44.70
C ALA A 440 -2.49 -12.41 -45.98
N THR A 441 -3.33 -12.14 -46.97
CA THR A 441 -2.97 -11.37 -48.17
C THR A 441 -3.09 -9.87 -47.91
N GLN A 442 -2.00 -9.10 -48.08
CA GLN A 442 -1.99 -7.64 -47.91
C GLN A 442 -2.62 -6.88 -49.09
N ALA A 443 -3.80 -7.30 -49.54
CA ALA A 443 -4.57 -6.61 -50.57
C ALA A 443 -5.42 -5.48 -49.95
N GLY A 444 -4.82 -4.31 -49.72
CA GLY A 444 -5.59 -3.11 -49.37
C GLY A 444 -4.88 -1.95 -48.65
N GLN A 445 -3.63 -2.09 -48.18
CA GLN A 445 -2.95 -1.01 -47.45
C GLN A 445 -2.31 0.04 -48.38
N SER A 446 -3.09 1.06 -48.76
CA SER A 446 -2.59 2.27 -49.42
C SER A 446 -1.95 3.25 -48.43
N ILE A 447 -0.69 3.00 -48.05
CA ILE A 447 0.11 3.95 -47.28
C ILE A 447 0.61 5.07 -48.19
N GLY A 448 0.15 6.31 -47.95
CA GLY A 448 0.80 7.52 -48.48
C GLY A 448 -0.09 8.46 -49.30
N ALA A 449 -0.75 9.40 -48.63
CA ALA A 449 -1.19 10.66 -49.25
C ALA A 449 -0.99 11.81 -48.24
N THR A 450 -0.05 12.71 -48.52
CA THR A 450 0.24 13.88 -47.67
C THR A 450 -0.88 14.93 -47.76
N ARG A 451 -1.07 15.68 -46.66
CA ARG A 451 -2.21 16.60 -46.50
C ARG A 451 -2.28 17.68 -47.59
N LYS A 452 -3.50 18.00 -48.04
CA LYS A 452 -3.86 19.36 -48.46
C LYS A 452 -4.93 19.91 -47.52
N ILE A 453 -4.68 21.09 -46.96
CA ILE A 453 -5.71 21.91 -46.34
C ILE A 453 -6.35 22.74 -47.46
N LEU A 454 -7.67 22.66 -47.60
CA LEU A 454 -8.44 23.53 -48.50
C LEU A 454 -9.40 24.37 -47.66
N LEU A 455 -9.26 25.69 -47.77
CA LEU A 455 -10.14 26.65 -47.11
C LEU A 455 -11.28 27.05 -48.06
N GLY A 456 -12.52 26.82 -47.63
CA GLY A 456 -13.70 27.54 -48.10
C GLY A 456 -14.67 26.78 -49.04
N LYS A 457 -15.89 27.34 -49.07
CA LYS A 457 -17.10 26.97 -49.84
C LYS A 457 -17.90 25.76 -49.34
N HIS A 458 -19.12 26.07 -48.89
CA HIS A 458 -20.25 25.13 -48.90
C HIS A 458 -20.55 24.64 -50.33
N PRO A 459 -21.30 23.54 -50.45
CA PRO A 459 -22.61 23.70 -51.09
C PRO A 459 -23.77 23.08 -50.28
N VAL A 460 -24.95 23.68 -50.45
CA VAL A 460 -26.24 23.08 -50.06
C VAL A 460 -26.64 22.03 -51.08
N ARG A 461 -27.27 20.93 -50.65
CA ARG A 461 -28.24 20.18 -51.45
C ARG A 461 -29.42 19.72 -50.59
N GLN A 462 -30.61 20.19 -50.95
CA GLN A 462 -31.84 19.46 -50.69
C GLN A 462 -31.89 18.22 -51.59
N HIS A 463 -32.68 17.23 -51.19
CA HIS A 463 -33.55 16.52 -52.13
C HIS A 463 -34.81 16.09 -51.38
N ASP A 464 -35.95 16.53 -51.89
CA ASP A 464 -37.29 16.28 -51.35
C ASP A 464 -37.93 15.04 -52.02
N CYS A 465 -39.24 14.86 -51.79
CA CYS A 465 -40.13 13.78 -52.24
C CYS A 465 -40.14 12.48 -51.39
N GLU A 466 -41.27 11.84 -51.05
CA GLU A 466 -42.66 12.19 -50.68
C GLU A 466 -43.56 10.93 -50.91
N PHE A 467 -44.73 10.88 -50.26
CA PHE A 467 -45.84 9.91 -50.46
C PHE A 467 -45.56 8.41 -50.12
N THR A 468 -46.54 7.58 -49.74
CA THR A 468 -48.01 7.75 -49.63
C THR A 468 -48.61 7.03 -48.40
N THR A 469 -49.87 7.33 -48.08
CA THR A 469 -50.68 6.81 -46.96
C THR A 469 -51.46 5.51 -47.24
N SER A 470 -51.71 4.67 -46.22
CA SER A 470 -53.04 4.04 -45.99
C SER A 470 -53.20 3.37 -44.60
N LEU A 471 -54.45 3.29 -44.13
CA LEU A 471 -55.00 2.61 -42.93
C LEU A 471 -56.17 1.69 -43.41
N PRO A 472 -56.96 0.98 -42.56
CA PRO A 472 -56.65 0.09 -41.42
C PRO A 472 -57.52 -1.21 -41.41
N LEU A 473 -57.32 -2.12 -40.43
CA LEU A 473 -58.33 -3.03 -39.79
C LEU A 473 -57.59 -3.76 -38.63
N VAL A 474 -58.02 -3.93 -37.36
CA VAL A 474 -59.30 -3.96 -36.61
C VAL A 474 -59.95 -5.36 -36.52
N ILE A 475 -60.57 -5.65 -35.35
CA ILE A 475 -61.18 -6.91 -34.84
C ILE A 475 -60.18 -7.83 -34.09
N LEU A 476 -60.47 -8.44 -32.92
CA LEU A 476 -61.21 -8.03 -31.70
C LEU A 476 -61.09 -9.15 -30.62
N LEU A 477 -61.12 -8.84 -29.31
CA LEU A 477 -61.87 -9.60 -28.27
C LEU A 477 -61.95 -8.85 -26.92
N LEU A 478 -63.01 -9.11 -26.14
CA LEU A 478 -63.37 -8.53 -24.82
C LEU A 478 -63.92 -9.65 -23.91
N PRO A 479 -63.99 -9.48 -22.57
CA PRO A 479 -65.21 -8.95 -21.91
C PRO A 479 -64.90 -7.79 -20.93
N VAL A 480 -65.62 -6.66 -20.92
CA VAL A 480 -66.98 -6.38 -20.39
C VAL A 480 -67.02 -6.12 -18.87
N VAL A 481 -67.50 -4.91 -18.51
CA VAL A 481 -67.85 -4.43 -17.16
C VAL A 481 -69.33 -4.00 -17.19
N VAL A 482 -70.02 -4.06 -16.04
CA VAL A 482 -71.41 -3.57 -15.85
C VAL A 482 -71.43 -2.49 -14.77
N PHE A 483 -72.37 -1.54 -14.87
CA PHE A 483 -72.34 -0.22 -14.19
C PHE A 483 -73.73 0.17 -13.62
N LEU A 484 -73.80 1.36 -12.98
CA LEU A 484 -74.98 2.16 -12.55
C LEU A 484 -75.61 1.81 -11.18
N PRO A 485 -76.36 2.74 -10.52
CA PRO A 485 -76.14 4.21 -10.39
C PRO A 485 -76.38 4.74 -8.93
N PRO A 486 -76.12 6.04 -8.63
CA PRO A 486 -76.22 6.62 -7.27
C PRO A 486 -77.55 7.32 -6.92
N ILE A 487 -77.76 7.63 -5.62
CA ILE A 487 -78.83 8.51 -5.08
C ILE A 487 -78.25 9.40 -3.96
N ALA A 488 -78.73 10.65 -3.86
CA ALA A 488 -78.17 11.71 -3.00
C ALA A 488 -78.91 11.94 -1.65
N GLN A 489 -78.53 13.03 -0.97
CA GLN A 489 -78.88 13.47 0.39
C GLN A 489 -80.40 13.56 0.72
N PRO A 490 -80.76 13.73 2.01
CA PRO A 490 -81.06 15.11 2.43
C PRO A 490 -80.51 15.51 3.82
N ILE A 491 -80.28 16.82 3.99
CA ILE A 491 -80.16 17.49 5.30
C ILE A 491 -81.36 18.43 5.46
N SER A 492 -82.10 18.32 6.58
CA SER A 492 -82.93 19.43 7.05
C SER A 492 -83.18 19.39 8.57
N LEU A 493 -82.79 20.48 9.23
CA LEU A 493 -83.48 21.16 10.32
C LEU A 493 -84.58 20.39 11.09
N PHE A 494 -84.42 20.27 12.41
CA PHE A 494 -85.41 20.86 13.33
C PHE A 494 -84.80 21.28 14.67
N SER A 495 -85.40 22.28 15.30
CA SER A 495 -84.89 22.96 16.50
C SER A 495 -85.50 22.47 17.81
N ARG A 496 -84.80 22.71 18.93
CA ARG A 496 -85.33 22.86 20.30
C ARG A 496 -86.29 21.76 20.82
N PHE A 497 -85.87 21.05 21.87
CA PHE A 497 -86.65 21.03 23.11
C PHE A 497 -85.76 20.76 24.33
N VAL A 498 -86.17 21.27 25.50
CA VAL A 498 -85.51 21.09 26.80
C VAL A 498 -86.50 20.40 27.75
N SER A 499 -86.00 19.61 28.70
CA SER A 499 -86.78 18.80 29.66
C SER A 499 -87.45 17.57 29.00
N SER A 500 -87.39 16.35 29.56
CA SER A 500 -87.47 16.01 30.99
C SER A 500 -86.71 14.71 31.36
N ARG A 501 -86.92 14.19 32.59
CA ARG A 501 -86.21 13.03 33.18
C ARG A 501 -86.90 11.69 32.90
N SER A 502 -86.13 10.64 32.63
CA SER A 502 -86.29 9.31 33.27
C SER A 502 -85.00 8.47 33.15
N LEU A 503 -84.89 7.39 33.94
CA LEU A 503 -83.72 6.53 34.02
C LEU A 503 -83.88 5.29 33.11
N ASN A 504 -82.77 4.74 32.58
CA ASN A 504 -82.33 3.34 32.77
C ASN A 504 -81.26 2.91 31.74
N ALA A 505 -79.96 2.84 32.14
CA ALA A 505 -78.90 2.27 31.28
C ALA A 505 -77.63 1.74 32.01
N PRO A 506 -77.69 1.05 33.17
CA PRO A 506 -76.48 0.58 33.86
C PRO A 506 -75.68 -0.48 33.09
N ALA A 507 -76.33 -1.28 32.24
CA ALA A 507 -75.69 -2.37 31.49
C ALA A 507 -74.75 -1.89 30.37
N ALA A 508 -75.12 -0.82 29.65
CA ALA A 508 -74.37 -0.33 28.49
C ALA A 508 -73.03 0.31 28.89
N LEU A 509 -72.98 1.01 30.04
CA LEU A 509 -71.74 1.56 30.59
C LEU A 509 -70.76 0.44 31.01
N LEU A 510 -71.27 -0.65 31.59
CA LEU A 510 -70.46 -1.79 32.02
C LEU A 510 -69.91 -2.62 30.84
N SER A 511 -70.66 -2.78 29.75
CA SER A 511 -70.13 -3.41 28.53
C SER A 511 -69.09 -2.53 27.85
N PHE A 512 -69.31 -1.21 27.76
CA PHE A 512 -68.35 -0.27 27.18
C PHE A 512 -67.03 -0.22 27.98
N TYR A 513 -67.09 -0.22 29.32
CA TYR A 513 -65.90 -0.30 30.17
C TYR A 513 -65.14 -1.63 30.04
N ARG A 514 -65.84 -2.77 29.88
CA ARG A 514 -65.20 -4.07 29.61
C ARG A 514 -64.53 -4.09 28.24
N MET A 515 -65.17 -3.53 27.21
CA MET A 515 -64.62 -3.41 25.86
C MET A 515 -63.36 -2.53 25.85
N LEU A 516 -63.42 -1.35 26.48
CA LEU A 516 -62.28 -0.45 26.63
C LEU A 516 -61.13 -1.11 27.41
N ARG A 517 -61.41 -1.80 28.52
CA ARG A 517 -60.38 -2.50 29.29
C ARG A 517 -59.71 -3.61 28.47
N ASN A 518 -60.48 -4.40 27.73
CA ASN A 518 -59.94 -5.46 26.90
C ASN A 518 -59.13 -4.91 25.72
N LEU A 519 -59.54 -3.79 25.12
CA LEU A 519 -58.74 -3.04 24.14
C LEU A 519 -57.42 -2.55 24.76
N TRP A 520 -57.46 -1.98 25.97
CA TRP A 520 -56.25 -1.54 26.68
C TRP A 520 -55.29 -2.71 26.97
N SER A 521 -55.81 -3.84 27.44
CA SER A 521 -55.02 -5.07 27.64
C SER A 521 -54.45 -5.64 26.33
N LEU A 522 -55.19 -5.54 25.22
CA LEU A 522 -54.71 -5.96 23.91
C LEU A 522 -53.60 -5.04 23.38
N CYS A 523 -53.73 -3.71 23.57
CA CYS A 523 -52.67 -2.75 23.27
C CYS A 523 -51.41 -2.99 24.12
N LEU A 524 -51.58 -3.30 25.42
CA LEU A 524 -50.47 -3.66 26.33
C LEU A 524 -49.76 -4.96 25.91
N LEU A 525 -50.51 -5.97 25.47
CA LEU A 525 -49.95 -7.20 24.90
C LEU A 525 -49.25 -6.96 23.55
N LEU A 526 -49.78 -6.07 22.71
CA LEU A 526 -49.13 -5.68 21.46
C LEU A 526 -47.84 -4.87 21.70
N SER A 527 -47.77 -4.04 22.75
CA SER A 527 -46.52 -3.39 23.17
C SER A 527 -45.52 -4.33 23.88
N LEU A 528 -45.92 -5.58 24.16
CA LEU A 528 -45.04 -6.64 24.67
C LEU A 528 -44.57 -7.60 23.56
N VAL A 529 -44.95 -7.36 22.30
CA VAL A 529 -44.23 -7.93 21.16
C VAL A 529 -42.91 -7.16 21.04
N THR A 530 -41.86 -7.68 21.67
CA THR A 530 -40.50 -7.22 21.41
C THR A 530 -40.19 -7.42 19.94
N LEU A 531 -40.09 -6.33 19.20
CA LEU A 531 -39.33 -6.30 17.95
C LEU A 531 -37.96 -6.90 18.24
N ALA A 532 -37.47 -7.79 17.39
CA ALA A 532 -36.07 -8.19 17.44
C ALA A 532 -35.22 -6.92 17.27
N PRO A 533 -34.21 -6.67 18.14
CA PRO A 533 -33.38 -5.49 18.05
C PRO A 533 -32.40 -5.63 16.88
N ALA A 534 -32.90 -5.37 15.67
CA ALA A 534 -32.04 -4.93 14.58
C ALA A 534 -31.36 -3.60 14.98
N LEU A 535 -30.17 -3.34 14.43
CA LEU A 535 -29.34 -2.16 14.68
C LEU A 535 -29.91 -0.89 14.02
N GLU A 536 -31.17 -0.59 14.30
CA GLU A 536 -31.76 0.72 14.06
C GLU A 536 -31.29 1.69 15.16
N ASN A 537 -29.99 1.98 15.15
CA ASN A 537 -29.30 2.85 16.10
C ASN A 537 -29.41 4.36 15.73
N GLY A 538 -30.14 4.69 14.66
CA GLY A 538 -30.35 6.05 14.17
C GLY A 538 -29.20 6.66 13.35
N LEU A 539 -28.05 6.00 13.25
CA LEU A 539 -26.84 6.52 12.60
C LEU A 539 -26.78 6.17 11.10
N ALA A 540 -25.68 6.60 10.43
CA ALA A 540 -25.34 6.26 9.05
C ALA A 540 -26.49 6.47 8.03
N ARG A 541 -27.32 7.51 8.19
CA ARG A 541 -28.48 7.76 7.31
C ARG A 541 -28.12 8.20 5.89
N THR A 542 -26.89 8.66 5.72
CA THR A 542 -26.14 8.72 4.47
C THR A 542 -24.82 7.96 4.68
N PRO A 543 -24.08 7.60 3.60
CA PRO A 543 -22.81 6.89 3.75
C PRO A 543 -21.82 7.66 4.63
N PRO A 544 -21.07 7.03 5.55
CA PRO A 544 -20.12 7.73 6.40
C PRO A 544 -19.00 8.42 5.59
N MET A 545 -18.69 9.68 5.92
CA MET A 545 -17.60 10.45 5.31
C MET A 545 -16.53 10.77 6.35
N GLY A 546 -15.26 10.44 6.08
CA GLY A 546 -14.18 10.68 7.05
C GLY A 546 -12.79 10.40 6.53
N TRP A 547 -11.86 10.16 7.45
CA TRP A 547 -10.48 9.77 7.18
C TRP A 547 -10.11 8.55 8.03
N LEU A 548 -9.37 7.60 7.46
CA LEU A 548 -9.01 6.31 8.06
C LEU A 548 -7.54 5.98 7.73
N ALA A 549 -6.74 5.61 8.73
CA ALA A 549 -5.29 5.50 8.60
C ALA A 549 -4.75 4.37 7.68
N TRP A 550 -5.52 3.30 7.46
CA TRP A 550 -4.98 2.00 7.01
C TRP A 550 -4.21 2.05 5.68
N GLU A 551 -4.82 2.40 4.56
CA GLU A 551 -4.18 2.26 3.24
C GLU A 551 -2.87 3.06 3.14
N ARG A 552 -2.89 4.32 3.58
CA ARG A 552 -1.72 5.20 3.45
C ARG A 552 -0.65 5.00 4.54
N PHE A 553 -1.01 4.65 5.77
CA PHE A 553 -0.07 4.62 6.91
C PHE A 553 0.21 3.20 7.44
N ARG A 554 -0.69 2.24 7.19
CA ARG A 554 -0.55 0.80 7.49
C ARG A 554 -0.12 0.57 8.95
N CYS A 555 0.55 -0.55 9.23
CA CYS A 555 1.08 -0.87 10.55
C CYS A 555 2.44 -0.18 10.85
N ASN A 556 2.63 1.09 10.49
CA ASN A 556 3.90 1.78 10.76
C ASN A 556 4.00 2.15 12.24
N THR A 557 4.83 1.43 13.02
CA THR A 557 5.03 1.70 14.45
C THR A 557 6.40 2.30 14.79
N ASP A 558 7.28 2.54 13.81
CA ASP A 558 8.63 3.09 14.04
C ASP A 558 8.60 4.62 14.21
N CYS A 559 8.03 5.09 15.32
CA CYS A 559 8.03 6.49 15.70
C CYS A 559 9.42 7.07 16.03
N LYS A 560 10.48 6.26 15.98
CA LYS A 560 11.85 6.70 16.25
C LYS A 560 12.55 7.16 14.97
N ASN A 561 12.40 6.39 13.89
CA ASN A 561 12.97 6.73 12.59
C ASN A 561 11.97 7.44 11.67
N ASP A 562 10.67 7.24 11.88
CA ASP A 562 9.57 7.87 11.13
C ASP A 562 8.50 8.51 12.04
N PRO A 563 8.88 9.49 12.89
CA PRO A 563 7.98 10.12 13.89
C PRO A 563 6.81 10.91 13.28
N ASP A 564 6.82 11.15 11.97
CA ASP A 564 5.77 11.89 11.27
C ASP A 564 4.73 10.96 10.61
N ASN A 565 5.04 9.70 10.28
CA ASN A 565 4.09 8.78 9.62
C ASN A 565 3.75 7.53 10.45
N CYS A 566 4.32 7.36 11.64
CA CYS A 566 3.94 6.27 12.52
C CYS A 566 2.53 6.44 13.12
N ILE A 567 1.83 5.33 13.32
CA ILE A 567 0.52 5.23 13.98
C ILE A 567 0.67 5.68 15.44
N SER A 568 0.26 6.92 15.72
CA SER A 568 0.52 7.63 16.98
C SER A 568 -0.50 8.74 17.21
N ASP A 569 -0.69 9.13 18.47
CA ASP A 569 -1.54 10.26 18.89
C ASP A 569 -1.25 11.54 18.07
N ARG A 570 0.03 11.82 17.82
CA ARG A 570 0.50 12.96 17.01
C ARG A 570 0.00 12.92 15.56
N LEU A 571 -0.03 11.74 14.93
CA LEU A 571 -0.55 11.58 13.57
C LEU A 571 -2.04 11.94 13.52
N PHE A 572 -2.85 11.33 14.40
CA PHE A 572 -4.30 11.54 14.40
C PHE A 572 -4.67 12.98 14.77
N ARG A 573 -4.03 13.61 15.76
CA ARG A 573 -4.25 15.04 16.06
C ARG A 573 -3.92 15.94 14.86
N THR A 574 -2.81 15.67 14.17
CA THR A 574 -2.41 16.43 12.97
C THR A 574 -3.44 16.29 11.84
N MET A 575 -3.95 15.09 11.58
CA MET A 575 -4.98 14.88 10.56
C MET A 575 -6.32 15.52 10.95
N THR A 576 -6.70 15.44 12.23
CA THR A 576 -7.89 16.12 12.80
C THR A 576 -7.84 17.63 12.54
N ASP A 577 -6.71 18.28 12.83
CA ASP A 577 -6.53 19.71 12.58
C ASP A 577 -6.62 20.08 11.10
N ILE A 578 -6.08 19.24 10.22
CA ILE A 578 -6.10 19.48 8.77
C ILE A 578 -7.49 19.24 8.16
N VAL A 579 -8.23 18.21 8.60
CA VAL A 579 -9.61 17.95 8.16
C VAL A 579 -10.50 19.17 8.42
N VAL A 580 -10.31 19.87 9.55
CA VAL A 580 -11.00 21.14 9.82
C VAL A 580 -10.39 22.30 9.01
N ALA A 581 -9.09 22.56 9.15
CA ALA A 581 -8.45 23.77 8.62
C ALA A 581 -8.47 23.85 7.09
N GLU A 582 -8.27 22.72 6.39
CA GLU A 582 -8.28 22.65 4.94
C GLU A 582 -9.69 22.46 4.34
N GLY A 583 -10.73 22.42 5.19
CA GLY A 583 -12.14 22.50 4.77
C GLY A 583 -12.83 21.17 4.45
N TYR A 584 -12.23 20.03 4.78
CA TYR A 584 -12.85 18.71 4.57
C TYR A 584 -14.09 18.52 5.47
N ALA A 585 -14.01 18.93 6.74
CA ALA A 585 -15.15 19.00 7.66
C ALA A 585 -16.31 19.84 7.07
N ALA A 586 -15.97 20.97 6.44
CA ALA A 586 -16.93 21.89 5.81
C ALA A 586 -17.56 21.37 4.50
N VAL A 587 -17.22 20.15 4.06
CA VAL A 587 -17.91 19.44 2.97
C VAL A 587 -18.48 18.07 3.39
N GLY A 588 -18.37 17.68 4.66
CA GLY A 588 -19.03 16.50 5.22
C GLY A 588 -18.10 15.45 5.86
N TYR A 589 -16.79 15.53 5.67
CA TYR A 589 -15.85 14.56 6.27
C TYR A 589 -15.75 14.75 7.80
N GLU A 590 -16.52 13.98 8.57
CA GLU A 590 -16.67 14.15 10.02
C GLU A 590 -15.93 13.10 10.87
N TYR A 591 -15.64 11.89 10.36
CA TYR A 591 -14.97 10.82 11.14
C TYR A 591 -13.43 10.86 11.02
N ILE A 592 -12.73 10.64 12.13
CA ILE A 592 -11.28 10.38 12.22
C ILE A 592 -11.09 8.98 12.83
N ASN A 593 -10.75 8.00 11.98
CA ASN A 593 -10.72 6.59 12.33
C ASN A 593 -9.29 6.06 12.51
N VAL A 594 -9.00 5.52 13.70
CA VAL A 594 -7.84 4.68 14.00
C VAL A 594 -8.08 3.28 13.41
N ASP A 595 -7.06 2.70 12.76
CA ASP A 595 -7.08 1.31 12.29
C ASP A 595 -6.10 0.43 13.10
N ASP A 596 -5.75 -0.77 12.64
CA ASP A 596 -4.90 -1.73 13.38
C ASP A 596 -3.55 -1.12 13.83
N CYS A 597 -2.89 -1.80 14.76
CA CYS A 597 -1.58 -1.45 15.34
C CYS A 597 -1.58 -0.27 16.31
N TRP A 598 -2.73 0.16 16.83
CA TRP A 598 -2.82 1.16 17.90
C TRP A 598 -2.50 0.63 19.31
N LEU A 599 -2.59 -0.70 19.48
CA LEU A 599 -2.49 -1.44 20.74
C LEU A 599 -1.06 -1.67 21.23
N GLU A 600 -0.93 -1.93 22.53
CA GLU A 600 0.13 -2.75 23.14
C GLU A 600 0.03 -4.21 22.67
N LYS A 601 1.11 -5.00 22.80
CA LYS A 601 1.05 -6.45 22.47
C LYS A 601 0.38 -7.32 23.55
N GLU A 602 0.06 -6.76 24.72
CA GLU A 602 -0.64 -7.43 25.81
C GLU A 602 -1.77 -6.55 26.38
N ARG A 603 -2.88 -7.18 26.78
CA ARG A 603 -3.96 -6.54 27.56
C ARG A 603 -3.49 -6.23 28.98
N ASP A 604 -4.21 -5.38 29.70
CA ASP A 604 -3.91 -5.09 31.11
C ASP A 604 -4.27 -6.26 32.06
N LEU A 605 -3.95 -6.13 33.35
CA LEU A 605 -4.24 -7.16 34.36
C LEU A 605 -5.74 -7.39 34.63
N ASN A 606 -6.62 -6.53 34.11
CA ASN A 606 -8.08 -6.64 34.17
C ASN A 606 -8.66 -7.16 32.84
N GLY A 607 -7.82 -7.43 31.83
CA GLY A 607 -8.23 -7.85 30.49
C GLY A 607 -8.59 -6.71 29.54
N GLN A 608 -8.38 -5.45 29.91
CA GLN A 608 -8.72 -4.30 29.05
C GLN A 608 -7.68 -4.11 27.94
N LEU A 609 -8.15 -3.63 26.78
CA LEU A 609 -7.29 -3.16 25.69
C LEU A 609 -6.47 -1.95 26.15
N VAL A 610 -5.18 -1.94 25.82
CA VAL A 610 -4.25 -0.87 26.19
C VAL A 610 -3.67 -0.25 24.93
N PRO A 611 -3.82 1.07 24.71
CA PRO A 611 -3.12 1.75 23.62
C PRO A 611 -1.61 1.81 23.92
N ASP A 612 -0.79 1.68 22.89
CA ASP A 612 0.68 1.72 23.00
C ASP A 612 1.15 2.97 23.78
N ARG A 613 1.87 2.76 24.89
CA ARG A 613 2.19 3.84 25.83
C ARG A 613 3.24 4.83 25.33
N GLU A 614 4.05 4.46 24.35
CA GLU A 614 5.02 5.38 23.74
C GLU A 614 4.37 6.19 22.59
N ARG A 615 3.47 5.57 21.84
CA ARG A 615 2.82 6.18 20.66
C ARG A 615 1.51 6.91 20.96
N PHE A 616 0.83 6.54 22.05
CA PHE A 616 -0.40 7.16 22.56
C PHE A 616 -0.28 7.49 24.06
N PRO A 617 0.71 8.31 24.49
CA PRO A 617 1.02 8.55 25.91
C PRO A 617 -0.10 9.24 26.71
N TYR A 618 -1.14 9.73 26.04
CA TYR A 618 -2.32 10.35 26.66
C TYR A 618 -3.56 9.44 26.69
N GLY A 619 -3.49 8.25 26.08
CA GLY A 619 -4.60 7.29 25.96
C GLY A 619 -5.72 7.71 25.00
N MET A 620 -6.52 6.74 24.55
CA MET A 620 -7.52 6.97 23.49
C MET A 620 -8.64 7.93 23.88
N LYS A 621 -9.05 8.00 25.16
CA LYS A 621 -10.01 9.02 25.62
C LYS A 621 -9.51 10.45 25.32
N SER A 622 -8.22 10.73 25.51
CA SER A 622 -7.63 12.06 25.24
C SER A 622 -7.53 12.40 23.75
N LEU A 623 -7.44 11.38 22.89
CA LEU A 623 -7.50 11.55 21.44
C LEU A 623 -8.95 11.78 20.99
N SER A 624 -9.89 10.99 21.51
CA SER A 624 -11.34 11.15 21.33
C SER A 624 -11.83 12.55 21.72
N ASP A 625 -11.51 13.00 22.94
CA ASP A 625 -11.79 14.36 23.43
C ASP A 625 -11.23 15.46 22.52
N TYR A 626 -10.06 15.23 21.90
CA TYR A 626 -9.47 16.19 20.97
C TYR A 626 -10.26 16.24 19.67
N VAL A 627 -10.61 15.10 19.09
CA VAL A 627 -11.42 15.01 17.86
C VAL A 627 -12.79 15.67 18.08
N HIS A 628 -13.44 15.39 19.22
CA HIS A 628 -14.69 16.06 19.62
C HIS A 628 -14.53 17.56 19.82
N SER A 629 -13.42 18.03 20.40
CA SER A 629 -13.14 19.47 20.58
C SER A 629 -13.05 20.25 19.26
N LYS A 630 -12.85 19.55 18.14
CA LYS A 630 -12.79 20.11 16.78
C LYS A 630 -14.12 20.00 16.03
N GLY A 631 -15.16 19.43 16.65
CA GLY A 631 -16.46 19.17 16.02
C GLY A 631 -16.47 17.95 15.11
N LEU A 632 -15.48 17.07 15.23
CA LEU A 632 -15.36 15.80 14.50
C LEU A 632 -15.73 14.62 15.40
N LYS A 633 -15.76 13.41 14.82
CA LYS A 633 -16.14 12.15 15.46
C LYS A 633 -14.96 11.18 15.50
N PHE A 634 -14.79 10.45 16.60
CA PHE A 634 -13.66 9.56 16.79
C PHE A 634 -14.02 8.10 16.49
N GLY A 635 -13.21 7.44 15.65
CA GLY A 635 -13.36 6.02 15.34
C GLY A 635 -12.17 5.18 15.77
N ILE A 636 -12.45 3.94 16.15
CA ILE A 636 -11.46 2.92 16.52
C ILE A 636 -11.63 1.64 15.71
N TYR A 637 -10.61 0.80 15.77
CA TYR A 637 -10.55 -0.51 15.15
C TYR A 637 -10.39 -1.58 16.21
N GLU A 638 -11.00 -2.74 15.97
CA GLU A 638 -10.64 -3.99 16.63
C GLU A 638 -10.92 -5.19 15.71
N ASP A 639 -10.64 -6.42 16.16
CA ASP A 639 -10.86 -7.64 15.37
C ASP A 639 -11.75 -8.66 16.12
N TYR A 640 -12.74 -9.25 15.43
CA TYR A 640 -13.42 -10.48 15.85
C TYR A 640 -12.50 -11.69 15.69
N GLY A 641 -11.46 -11.71 16.51
CA GLY A 641 -10.34 -12.64 16.41
C GLY A 641 -9.69 -12.91 17.75
N ASN A 642 -8.84 -13.94 17.80
CA ASN A 642 -7.89 -14.09 18.92
C ASN A 642 -6.81 -13.00 18.87
N TYR A 643 -6.52 -12.52 17.66
CA TYR A 643 -5.62 -11.42 17.38
C TYR A 643 -6.19 -10.56 16.24
N THR A 644 -5.76 -9.30 16.16
CA THR A 644 -5.91 -8.46 14.97
C THR A 644 -5.09 -9.01 13.80
N CYS A 645 -5.37 -8.56 12.58
CA CYS A 645 -4.63 -8.97 11.39
C CYS A 645 -3.10 -8.72 11.48
N ALA A 646 -2.65 -7.69 12.22
CA ALA A 646 -1.22 -7.44 12.53
C ALA A 646 -0.74 -8.04 13.87
N GLY A 647 -1.51 -8.97 14.45
CA GLY A 647 -1.12 -9.75 15.61
C GLY A 647 -1.11 -8.99 16.94
N TYR A 648 -2.03 -8.04 17.14
CA TYR A 648 -2.32 -7.44 18.46
C TYR A 648 -3.52 -8.16 19.10
N PRO A 649 -3.85 -8.00 20.40
CA PRO A 649 -4.92 -8.77 21.04
C PRO A 649 -6.34 -8.44 20.51
N GLY A 650 -7.06 -9.41 19.92
CA GLY A 650 -8.45 -9.24 19.44
C GLY A 650 -9.51 -9.47 20.52
N ILE A 651 -10.80 -9.33 20.19
CA ILE A 651 -11.90 -9.34 21.19
C ILE A 651 -12.35 -10.72 21.69
N LEU A 652 -11.89 -11.85 21.13
CA LEU A 652 -12.42 -13.16 21.52
C LEU A 652 -12.15 -13.46 23.01
N GLY A 653 -13.23 -13.56 23.78
CA GLY A 653 -13.20 -13.72 25.25
C GLY A 653 -13.35 -12.41 26.05
N TYR A 654 -13.42 -11.25 25.39
CA TYR A 654 -13.44 -9.91 26.00
C TYR A 654 -14.51 -8.97 25.42
N LEU A 655 -15.47 -9.50 24.63
CA LEU A 655 -16.45 -8.72 23.86
C LEU A 655 -17.20 -7.65 24.67
N ASP A 656 -17.57 -7.97 25.92
CA ASP A 656 -18.31 -7.08 26.82
C ASP A 656 -17.39 -6.01 27.45
N ILE A 657 -16.17 -6.42 27.85
CA ILE A 657 -15.12 -5.53 28.35
C ILE A 657 -14.72 -4.51 27.29
N ASP A 658 -14.56 -4.92 26.03
CA ASP A 658 -14.09 -4.07 24.95
C ASP A 658 -15.17 -3.10 24.48
N ALA A 659 -16.41 -3.56 24.34
CA ALA A 659 -17.56 -2.68 24.07
C ALA A 659 -17.72 -1.60 25.15
N ALA A 660 -17.64 -1.99 26.44
CA ALA A 660 -17.66 -1.04 27.54
C ALA A 660 -16.44 -0.10 27.54
N THR A 661 -15.27 -0.58 27.13
CA THR A 661 -14.04 0.22 27.02
C THR A 661 -14.18 1.30 25.94
N PHE A 662 -14.66 0.96 24.74
CA PHE A 662 -14.89 1.92 23.66
C PHE A 662 -15.95 2.97 24.01
N ALA A 663 -17.04 2.58 24.68
CA ALA A 663 -18.01 3.53 25.20
C ALA A 663 -17.42 4.43 26.30
N SER A 664 -16.55 3.90 27.18
CA SER A 664 -15.85 4.72 28.19
C SER A 664 -14.86 5.72 27.57
N TRP A 665 -14.34 5.42 26.37
CA TRP A 665 -13.50 6.31 25.56
C TRP A 665 -14.31 7.26 24.66
N ASP A 666 -15.64 7.22 24.74
CA ASP A 666 -16.58 8.06 23.99
C ASP A 666 -16.49 7.89 22.45
N VAL A 667 -16.05 6.71 21.99
CA VAL A 667 -15.89 6.35 20.56
C VAL A 667 -17.22 6.46 19.81
N ASP A 668 -17.23 7.05 18.61
CA ASP A 668 -18.41 7.22 17.75
C ASP A 668 -18.50 6.20 16.60
N TYR A 669 -17.41 5.49 16.29
CA TYR A 669 -17.30 4.54 15.17
C TYR A 669 -16.40 3.37 15.56
N VAL A 670 -16.81 2.14 15.27
CA VAL A 670 -16.02 0.92 15.48
C VAL A 670 -15.95 0.11 14.18
N LYS A 671 -14.74 -0.03 13.61
CA LYS A 671 -14.44 -1.10 12.64
C LYS A 671 -14.16 -2.38 13.42
N LEU A 672 -14.81 -3.48 13.04
CA LEU A 672 -14.51 -4.82 13.54
C LEU A 672 -14.09 -5.71 12.37
N ASP A 673 -12.82 -6.10 12.36
CA ASP A 673 -12.25 -7.04 11.40
C ASP A 673 -12.53 -8.50 11.79
N GLY A 674 -11.92 -9.47 11.11
CA GLY A 674 -12.19 -10.91 11.32
C GLY A 674 -11.00 -11.84 11.05
N CYS A 675 -9.77 -11.39 11.28
CA CYS A 675 -8.62 -12.29 11.26
C CYS A 675 -8.64 -13.23 12.49
N TYR A 676 -7.91 -14.34 12.42
CA TYR A 676 -7.72 -15.27 13.55
C TYR A 676 -9.01 -15.80 14.24
N SER A 677 -10.14 -15.84 13.52
CA SER A 677 -11.38 -16.54 13.88
C SER A 677 -11.87 -17.44 12.75
N HIS A 678 -12.91 -18.24 13.01
CA HIS A 678 -13.50 -19.14 12.03
C HIS A 678 -14.74 -18.49 11.38
N PRO A 679 -14.87 -18.40 10.05
CA PRO A 679 -15.97 -17.67 9.39
C PRO A 679 -17.40 -18.14 9.70
N VAL A 680 -17.56 -19.35 10.25
CA VAL A 680 -18.86 -19.87 10.75
C VAL A 680 -19.26 -19.23 12.10
N ASP A 681 -18.30 -18.85 12.94
CA ASP A 681 -18.59 -18.20 14.23
C ASP A 681 -19.05 -16.73 14.07
N MET A 682 -18.77 -16.13 12.91
CA MET A 682 -19.11 -14.72 12.62
C MET A 682 -20.62 -14.46 12.61
N ASP A 683 -21.43 -15.45 12.18
CA ASP A 683 -22.90 -15.38 12.18
C ASP A 683 -23.50 -15.21 13.59
N ARG A 684 -22.74 -15.56 14.64
CA ARG A 684 -23.05 -15.25 16.03
C ARG A 684 -22.31 -14.00 16.51
N GLY A 685 -21.01 -13.95 16.25
CA GLY A 685 -20.07 -13.00 16.85
C GLY A 685 -20.32 -11.53 16.53
N TYR A 686 -20.58 -11.20 15.27
CA TYR A 686 -20.83 -9.81 14.87
C TYR A 686 -22.16 -9.28 15.44
N PRO A 687 -23.29 -10.02 15.36
CA PRO A 687 -24.50 -9.67 16.10
C PRO A 687 -24.31 -9.55 17.62
N GLU A 688 -23.54 -10.46 18.24
CA GLU A 688 -23.28 -10.45 19.69
C GLU A 688 -22.50 -9.20 20.12
N PHE A 689 -21.46 -8.81 19.38
CA PHE A 689 -20.73 -7.57 19.65
C PHE A 689 -21.55 -6.32 19.34
N GLY A 690 -22.31 -6.30 18.23
CA GLY A 690 -23.24 -5.20 17.92
C GLY A 690 -24.29 -4.97 19.00
N TYR A 691 -24.83 -6.06 19.58
CA TYR A 691 -25.70 -6.00 20.75
C TYR A 691 -24.98 -5.44 21.98
N LEU A 692 -23.75 -5.86 22.26
CA LEU A 692 -22.95 -5.37 23.39
C LEU A 692 -22.57 -3.89 23.25
N LEU A 693 -22.23 -3.41 22.04
CA LEU A 693 -22.05 -1.98 21.76
C LEU A 693 -23.34 -1.19 22.09
N ASN A 694 -24.51 -1.69 21.66
CA ASN A 694 -25.80 -1.07 21.95
C ASN A 694 -26.16 -1.09 23.45
N GLN A 695 -25.81 -2.15 24.19
CA GLN A 695 -26.00 -2.25 25.65
C GLN A 695 -25.28 -1.13 26.43
N THR A 696 -24.21 -0.54 25.87
CA THR A 696 -23.49 0.58 26.53
C THR A 696 -24.30 1.88 26.60
N GLY A 697 -25.30 2.04 25.72
CA GLY A 697 -26.05 3.29 25.55
C GLY A 697 -25.30 4.42 24.80
N LYS A 698 -24.04 4.22 24.42
CA LYS A 698 -23.32 5.12 23.50
C LYS A 698 -23.62 4.69 22.05
N HIS A 699 -24.20 5.61 21.28
CA HIS A 699 -24.45 5.38 19.86
C HIS A 699 -23.12 5.36 19.08
N MET A 700 -22.79 4.21 18.49
CA MET A 700 -21.58 3.98 17.67
C MET A 700 -21.99 3.49 16.28
N ILE A 701 -21.35 4.01 15.22
CA ILE A 701 -21.39 3.39 13.89
C ILE A 701 -20.62 2.08 13.97
N TYR A 702 -21.24 0.99 13.53
CA TYR A 702 -20.62 -0.34 13.54
C TYR A 702 -20.32 -0.83 12.12
N SER A 703 -19.04 -1.04 11.83
CA SER A 703 -18.47 -1.32 10.51
C SER A 703 -17.87 -2.72 10.49
N CYS A 704 -18.49 -3.65 9.76
CA CYS A 704 -18.23 -5.09 9.89
C CYS A 704 -17.49 -5.70 8.70
N SER A 705 -16.34 -6.34 8.90
CA SER A 705 -15.68 -7.13 7.83
C SER A 705 -16.26 -8.54 7.63
N TRP A 706 -17.27 -8.93 8.41
CA TRP A 706 -17.98 -10.22 8.35
C TRP A 706 -18.18 -10.80 6.93
N PRO A 707 -18.70 -10.06 5.91
CA PRO A 707 -19.00 -10.67 4.62
C PRO A 707 -17.76 -11.12 3.85
N VAL A 708 -16.67 -10.34 3.85
CA VAL A 708 -15.47 -10.64 3.04
C VAL A 708 -14.78 -11.93 3.52
N TYR A 709 -14.66 -12.16 4.83
CA TYR A 709 -14.09 -13.40 5.36
C TYR A 709 -14.96 -14.63 5.07
N GLN A 710 -16.29 -14.48 5.05
CA GLN A 710 -17.20 -15.55 4.62
C GLN A 710 -17.08 -15.83 3.12
N ILE A 711 -16.95 -14.80 2.29
CA ILE A 711 -16.74 -14.94 0.84
C ILE A 711 -15.42 -15.65 0.53
N TYR A 712 -14.33 -15.33 1.25
CA TYR A 712 -13.06 -16.05 1.14
C TYR A 712 -13.19 -17.53 1.50
N ALA A 713 -14.06 -17.89 2.46
CA ALA A 713 -14.36 -19.27 2.83
C ALA A 713 -15.34 -19.98 1.88
N GLY A 714 -15.77 -19.35 0.79
CA GLY A 714 -16.79 -19.88 -0.13
C GLY A 714 -18.22 -19.88 0.46
N MET A 715 -18.41 -19.31 1.64
CA MET A 715 -19.73 -19.14 2.25
C MET A 715 -20.49 -18.01 1.56
N LYS A 716 -21.83 -18.07 1.59
CA LYS A 716 -22.70 -17.00 1.08
C LYS A 716 -23.17 -16.14 2.26
N PRO A 717 -22.75 -14.86 2.37
CA PRO A 717 -23.16 -14.01 3.48
C PRO A 717 -24.67 -13.78 3.56
N ASN A 718 -25.21 -13.81 4.78
CA ASN A 718 -26.61 -13.49 5.05
C ASN A 718 -26.81 -11.98 5.16
N TYR A 719 -26.87 -11.29 4.02
CA TYR A 719 -26.97 -9.82 3.98
C TYR A 719 -28.18 -9.25 4.71
N THR A 720 -29.26 -10.02 4.93
CA THR A 720 -30.37 -9.58 5.80
C THR A 720 -29.89 -9.45 7.25
N SER A 721 -29.24 -10.49 7.79
CA SER A 721 -28.69 -10.45 9.15
C SER A 721 -27.58 -9.41 9.30
N ILE A 722 -26.75 -9.23 8.27
CA ILE A 722 -25.71 -8.20 8.26
C ILE A 722 -26.32 -6.79 8.29
N ALA A 723 -27.31 -6.50 7.44
CA ALA A 723 -28.01 -5.20 7.46
C ALA A 723 -28.84 -4.98 8.75
N GLU A 724 -29.30 -6.04 9.39
CA GLU A 724 -29.92 -6.00 10.71
C GLU A 724 -28.92 -5.81 11.86
N ASN A 725 -27.60 -5.95 11.66
CA ASN A 725 -26.61 -5.93 12.76
C ASN A 725 -25.39 -5.02 12.52
N CYS A 726 -25.24 -4.39 11.35
CA CYS A 726 -24.08 -3.56 10.97
C CYS A 726 -24.53 -2.30 10.21
N ASN A 727 -23.92 -1.15 10.50
CA ASN A 727 -24.21 0.09 9.76
C ASN A 727 -23.52 0.15 8.39
N LEU A 728 -22.42 -0.58 8.24
CA LEU A 728 -21.76 -0.81 6.96
C LEU A 728 -20.91 -2.08 7.03
N TRP A 729 -20.55 -2.64 5.88
CA TRP A 729 -19.78 -3.89 5.84
C TRP A 729 -18.88 -4.01 4.61
N ARG A 730 -17.67 -4.53 4.80
CA ARG A 730 -16.71 -4.79 3.71
C ARG A 730 -17.11 -6.06 2.96
N ASN A 731 -17.43 -5.93 1.67
CA ASN A 731 -17.86 -7.05 0.82
C ASN A 731 -16.71 -7.81 0.14
N PHE A 732 -15.53 -7.20 0.01
CA PHE A 732 -14.47 -7.66 -0.90
C PHE A 732 -13.08 -7.20 -0.43
N ASP A 733 -12.04 -7.69 -1.12
CA ASP A 733 -10.60 -7.47 -0.93
C ASP A 733 -10.21 -6.06 -0.46
N ASP A 734 -9.19 -5.96 0.40
CA ASP A 734 -8.58 -4.68 0.82
C ASP A 734 -8.07 -3.91 -0.40
N ILE A 735 -8.39 -2.61 -0.46
CA ILE A 735 -7.86 -1.73 -1.49
C ILE A 735 -6.37 -1.49 -1.28
N GLN A 736 -5.63 -1.49 -2.38
CA GLN A 736 -4.21 -1.18 -2.42
C GLN A 736 -3.98 -0.01 -3.38
N ASP A 737 -3.03 0.87 -3.09
CA ASP A 737 -2.66 2.04 -3.92
C ASP A 737 -2.21 1.66 -5.35
N SER A 738 -3.19 1.34 -6.19
CA SER A 738 -3.02 0.86 -7.55
C SER A 738 -4.35 0.90 -8.29
N TRP A 739 -4.30 1.24 -9.58
CA TRP A 739 -5.49 1.19 -10.43
C TRP A 739 -6.07 -0.22 -10.57
N ALA A 740 -5.24 -1.27 -10.55
CA ALA A 740 -5.69 -2.65 -10.67
C ALA A 740 -6.61 -3.09 -9.50
N SER A 741 -6.35 -2.62 -8.28
CA SER A 741 -7.21 -2.87 -7.12
C SER A 741 -8.55 -2.11 -7.22
N VAL A 742 -8.52 -0.84 -7.66
CA VAL A 742 -9.75 -0.10 -7.97
C VAL A 742 -10.57 -0.82 -9.05
N GLU A 743 -9.92 -1.33 -10.10
CA GLU A 743 -10.60 -2.10 -11.16
C GLU A 743 -11.20 -3.42 -10.67
N SER A 744 -10.52 -4.17 -9.80
CA SER A 744 -11.06 -5.43 -9.26
C SER A 744 -12.26 -5.19 -8.34
N ILE A 745 -12.24 -4.14 -7.51
CA ILE A 745 -13.37 -3.72 -6.67
C ILE A 745 -14.55 -3.30 -7.56
N ILE A 746 -14.33 -2.44 -8.55
CA ILE A 746 -15.37 -1.99 -9.49
C ILE A 746 -16.00 -3.17 -10.25
N ASP A 747 -15.19 -4.16 -10.66
CA ASP A 747 -15.73 -5.35 -11.30
C ASP A 747 -16.42 -6.31 -10.33
N TYR A 748 -15.92 -6.52 -9.10
CA TYR A 748 -16.64 -7.31 -8.08
C TYR A 748 -18.03 -6.73 -7.85
N TYR A 749 -18.12 -5.42 -7.57
CA TYR A 749 -19.39 -4.75 -7.31
C TYR A 749 -20.32 -4.78 -8.52
N GLY A 750 -19.77 -4.54 -9.73
CA GLY A 750 -20.53 -4.56 -10.97
C GLY A 750 -20.95 -5.96 -11.45
N ASN A 751 -20.27 -7.02 -11.00
CA ASN A 751 -20.59 -8.42 -11.33
C ASN A 751 -21.60 -9.00 -10.33
N ASN A 752 -21.47 -8.67 -9.03
CA ASN A 752 -22.32 -9.18 -7.96
C ASN A 752 -23.53 -8.26 -7.63
N GLN A 753 -23.78 -7.24 -8.46
CA GLN A 753 -24.80 -6.20 -8.21
C GLN A 753 -26.23 -6.73 -7.97
N ASP A 754 -26.58 -7.93 -8.43
CA ASP A 754 -27.90 -8.54 -8.19
C ASP A 754 -28.05 -9.11 -6.76
N ALA A 755 -26.94 -9.35 -6.06
CA ALA A 755 -26.92 -9.89 -4.71
C ALA A 755 -26.68 -8.82 -3.61
N ILE A 756 -25.97 -7.73 -3.94
CA ILE A 756 -25.51 -6.73 -2.94
C ILE A 756 -26.33 -5.43 -2.92
N VAL A 757 -26.80 -4.94 -4.08
CA VAL A 757 -27.37 -3.57 -4.20
C VAL A 757 -28.70 -3.40 -3.46
N SER A 758 -29.49 -4.47 -3.33
CA SER A 758 -30.76 -4.46 -2.60
C SER A 758 -30.61 -4.26 -1.09
N ASN A 759 -29.39 -4.38 -0.57
CA ASN A 759 -29.13 -4.45 0.87
C ASN A 759 -28.53 -3.14 1.40
N ALA A 760 -28.16 -2.20 0.51
CA ALA A 760 -27.72 -0.86 0.88
C ALA A 760 -28.91 0.10 1.06
N GLY A 761 -28.86 0.94 2.09
CA GLY A 761 -29.87 1.96 2.36
C GLY A 761 -29.59 2.79 3.62
N PRO A 762 -30.47 3.76 3.97
CA PRO A 762 -30.27 4.72 5.07
C PRO A 762 -30.08 4.11 6.48
N GLY A 763 -28.84 3.72 6.77
CA GLY A 763 -28.41 3.15 8.05
C GLY A 763 -27.56 1.87 7.89
N HIS A 764 -27.44 1.32 6.68
CA HIS A 764 -26.85 0.00 6.39
C HIS A 764 -26.24 -0.02 4.97
N TRP A 765 -24.90 0.02 4.82
CA TRP A 765 -24.21 0.20 3.52
C TRP A 765 -23.23 -0.91 3.12
N ASN A 766 -23.12 -1.20 1.82
CA ASN A 766 -21.99 -1.96 1.29
C ASN A 766 -20.73 -1.06 1.26
N ASP A 767 -19.59 -1.57 1.72
CA ASP A 767 -18.31 -0.85 1.76
C ASP A 767 -17.32 -1.42 0.72
N PRO A 768 -17.02 -0.66 -0.36
CA PRO A 768 -15.98 -0.98 -1.34
C PRO A 768 -14.57 -0.54 -0.92
N ASP A 769 -14.37 -0.22 0.37
CA ASP A 769 -13.10 0.21 0.98
C ASP A 769 -12.67 1.66 0.64
N MET A 770 -11.56 2.09 1.25
CA MET A 770 -11.10 3.49 1.31
C MET A 770 -10.87 4.19 -0.05
N LEU A 771 -10.99 5.52 -0.03
CA LEU A 771 -10.55 6.41 -1.10
C LEU A 771 -9.02 6.65 -1.00
N ILE A 772 -8.29 6.23 -2.04
CA ILE A 772 -6.82 6.37 -2.17
C ILE A 772 -6.40 7.61 -2.97
N ILE A 773 -7.31 8.58 -3.09
CA ILE A 773 -7.19 9.75 -3.96
C ILE A 773 -6.14 10.70 -3.40
N GLY A 774 -5.03 10.83 -4.13
CA GLY A 774 -3.89 11.66 -3.74
C GLY A 774 -2.69 10.88 -3.16
N ASN A 775 -2.77 9.54 -3.12
CA ASN A 775 -1.61 8.66 -2.91
C ASN A 775 -0.78 8.55 -4.22
N PHE A 776 -0.12 7.42 -4.48
CA PHE A 776 0.96 7.29 -5.47
C PHE A 776 0.55 6.48 -6.70
N GLY A 777 -0.40 5.55 -6.58
CA GLY A 777 -0.78 4.57 -7.59
C GLY A 777 -1.93 4.96 -8.52
N LEU A 778 -2.68 6.03 -8.22
CA LEU A 778 -3.71 6.58 -9.10
C LEU A 778 -3.25 7.86 -9.82
N SER A 779 -3.43 7.90 -11.13
CA SER A 779 -3.41 9.14 -11.89
C SER A 779 -4.65 10.01 -11.62
N TYR A 780 -4.64 11.24 -12.13
CA TYR A 780 -5.76 12.20 -12.01
C TYR A 780 -7.09 11.64 -12.55
N GLU A 781 -7.08 11.01 -13.72
CA GLU A 781 -8.29 10.42 -14.32
C GLU A 781 -8.80 9.22 -13.50
N GLN A 782 -7.90 8.40 -12.98
CA GLN A 782 -8.24 7.24 -12.16
C GLN A 782 -8.81 7.66 -10.79
N SER A 783 -8.25 8.72 -10.19
CA SER A 783 -8.81 9.38 -9.01
C SER A 783 -10.20 9.96 -9.26
N LYS A 784 -10.43 10.61 -10.42
CA LYS A 784 -11.77 11.05 -10.83
C LYS A 784 -12.73 9.86 -10.92
N THR A 785 -12.28 8.72 -11.48
CA THR A 785 -13.09 7.49 -11.60
C THR A 785 -13.43 6.86 -10.26
N GLN A 786 -12.49 6.77 -9.30
CA GLN A 786 -12.79 6.19 -7.97
C GLN A 786 -13.89 7.00 -7.27
N MET A 787 -13.71 8.31 -7.10
CA MET A 787 -14.69 9.19 -6.43
C MET A 787 -16.07 9.13 -7.11
N ALA A 788 -16.11 9.10 -8.45
CA ALA A 788 -17.36 9.02 -9.20
C ALA A 788 -18.08 7.68 -9.03
N ILE A 789 -17.36 6.56 -9.01
CA ILE A 789 -17.99 5.24 -8.82
C ILE A 789 -18.38 4.99 -7.37
N TRP A 790 -17.59 5.42 -6.38
CA TRP A 790 -17.97 5.35 -4.96
C TRP A 790 -19.27 6.13 -4.70
N ALA A 791 -19.38 7.36 -5.21
CA ALA A 791 -20.61 8.16 -5.12
C ALA A 791 -21.82 7.54 -5.87
N ILE A 792 -21.58 6.81 -6.97
CA ILE A 792 -22.63 6.03 -7.65
C ILE A 792 -23.01 4.78 -6.84
N LEU A 793 -22.08 4.16 -6.13
CA LEU A 793 -22.32 2.98 -5.28
C LEU A 793 -22.97 3.31 -3.93
N ALA A 794 -23.10 4.60 -3.55
CA ALA A 794 -23.48 5.01 -2.19
C ALA A 794 -22.50 4.45 -1.14
N ALA A 795 -21.22 4.53 -1.45
CA ALA A 795 -20.13 4.00 -0.66
C ALA A 795 -19.70 4.98 0.44
N PRO A 796 -19.17 4.49 1.58
CA PRO A 796 -18.47 5.35 2.54
C PRO A 796 -17.33 6.13 1.86
N LEU A 797 -17.29 7.45 2.07
CA LEU A 797 -16.20 8.29 1.57
C LEU A 797 -15.12 8.42 2.66
N LEU A 798 -14.45 7.30 2.94
CA LEU A 798 -13.38 7.20 3.92
C LEU A 798 -12.02 7.42 3.25
N MET A 799 -11.45 8.61 3.41
CA MET A 799 -10.15 8.98 2.84
C MET A 799 -9.00 8.26 3.55
N SER A 800 -8.06 7.66 2.81
CA SER A 800 -6.78 7.23 3.37
C SER A 800 -5.64 7.82 2.58
N VAL A 801 -5.23 9.04 2.97
CA VAL A 801 -4.23 9.86 2.26
C VAL A 801 -3.55 10.82 3.23
N ASP A 802 -2.31 11.21 2.93
CA ASP A 802 -1.58 12.21 3.71
C ASP A 802 -2.05 13.64 3.38
N LEU A 803 -2.98 14.14 4.19
CA LEU A 803 -3.57 15.47 4.01
C LEU A 803 -2.58 16.62 4.20
N ARG A 804 -1.37 16.39 4.74
CA ARG A 804 -0.31 17.43 4.84
C ARG A 804 0.35 17.71 3.50
N THR A 805 0.33 16.75 2.57
CA THR A 805 1.09 16.78 1.32
C THR A 805 0.23 16.55 0.07
N ILE A 806 -1.07 16.29 0.23
CA ILE A 806 -2.01 16.12 -0.88
C ILE A 806 -2.02 17.32 -1.83
N ARG A 807 -1.94 17.03 -3.14
CA ARG A 807 -1.86 18.06 -4.18
C ARG A 807 -3.24 18.71 -4.41
N PRO A 808 -3.31 20.02 -4.74
CA PRO A 808 -4.59 20.75 -4.86
C PRO A 808 -5.62 20.12 -5.79
N GLU A 809 -5.20 19.49 -6.88
CA GLU A 809 -6.10 18.83 -7.84
C GLU A 809 -6.76 17.56 -7.27
N TYR A 810 -6.10 16.81 -6.40
CA TYR A 810 -6.68 15.65 -5.72
C TYR A 810 -7.56 16.08 -4.54
N LYS A 811 -7.16 17.14 -3.82
CA LYS A 811 -8.01 17.83 -2.84
C LYS A 811 -9.32 18.33 -3.48
N ALA A 812 -9.26 18.86 -4.71
CA ALA A 812 -10.44 19.32 -5.43
C ALA A 812 -11.40 18.19 -5.84
N ILE A 813 -10.90 16.99 -6.14
CA ILE A 813 -11.75 15.80 -6.38
C ILE A 813 -12.49 15.42 -5.09
N LEU A 814 -11.76 15.28 -3.98
CA LEU A 814 -12.33 14.91 -2.67
C LEU A 814 -13.33 15.96 -2.17
N GLN A 815 -13.04 17.25 -2.34
CA GLN A 815 -13.93 18.34 -1.90
C GLN A 815 -15.03 18.71 -2.93
N ASN A 816 -15.28 17.87 -3.93
CA ASN A 816 -16.28 18.14 -4.97
C ASN A 816 -17.71 18.02 -4.44
N LYS A 817 -18.26 19.15 -3.99
CA LYS A 817 -19.64 19.28 -3.48
C LYS A 817 -20.73 18.76 -4.41
N LYS A 818 -20.55 18.80 -5.74
CA LYS A 818 -21.54 18.25 -6.69
C LYS A 818 -21.62 16.73 -6.60
N ILE A 819 -20.47 16.06 -6.43
CA ILE A 819 -20.36 14.59 -6.35
C ILE A 819 -20.67 14.09 -4.93
N ILE A 820 -20.24 14.82 -3.89
CA ILE A 820 -20.69 14.55 -2.51
C ILE A 820 -22.22 14.63 -2.41
N ALA A 821 -22.86 15.59 -3.09
CA ALA A 821 -24.33 15.68 -3.15
C ALA A 821 -25.02 14.68 -4.10
N VAL A 822 -24.26 13.77 -4.73
CA VAL A 822 -24.77 12.52 -5.32
C VAL A 822 -24.60 11.38 -4.33
N ASP A 823 -23.45 11.30 -3.67
CA ASP A 823 -23.15 10.28 -2.68
C ASP A 823 -24.14 10.31 -1.49
N GLN A 824 -24.26 11.49 -0.87
CA GLN A 824 -25.09 11.79 0.29
C GLN A 824 -26.58 12.00 -0.07
N ASP A 825 -27.05 11.46 -1.20
CA ASP A 825 -28.45 11.60 -1.60
C ASP A 825 -29.40 10.82 -0.67
N LEU A 826 -30.41 11.53 -0.16
CA LEU A 826 -31.31 11.07 0.91
C LEU A 826 -32.22 9.90 0.53
N LEU A 827 -32.26 9.45 -0.74
CA LEU A 827 -32.90 8.17 -1.08
C LEU A 827 -32.10 6.97 -0.58
N GLY A 828 -30.78 7.11 -0.43
CA GLY A 828 -29.87 6.02 -0.05
C GLY A 828 -29.80 4.86 -1.04
N ILE A 829 -30.37 4.99 -2.24
CA ILE A 829 -30.38 3.91 -3.23
C ILE A 829 -29.00 3.80 -3.87
N GLN A 830 -28.34 2.66 -3.69
CA GLN A 830 -27.10 2.31 -4.39
C GLN A 830 -27.33 2.16 -5.91
N GLY A 831 -26.40 2.71 -6.70
CA GLY A 831 -26.40 2.63 -8.16
C GLY A 831 -25.89 1.30 -8.72
N ARG A 832 -26.02 1.16 -10.04
CA ARG A 832 -25.85 -0.12 -10.78
C ARG A 832 -25.11 0.09 -12.10
N ARG A 833 -24.35 -0.91 -12.53
CA ARG A 833 -23.78 -0.96 -13.89
C ARG A 833 -24.87 -1.39 -14.88
N ILE A 834 -25.25 -0.47 -15.77
CA ILE A 834 -26.30 -0.66 -16.77
C ILE A 834 -25.76 -0.99 -18.16
N TYR A 835 -24.46 -0.81 -18.40
CA TYR A 835 -23.78 -1.12 -19.67
C TYR A 835 -22.33 -1.54 -19.45
N LYS A 836 -21.85 -2.53 -20.22
CA LYS A 836 -20.43 -2.92 -20.33
C LYS A 836 -20.14 -3.47 -21.74
N HIS A 837 -19.36 -2.75 -22.55
CA HIS A 837 -18.95 -3.21 -23.89
C HIS A 837 -17.68 -2.50 -24.38
N LYS A 838 -16.73 -3.24 -24.99
CA LYS A 838 -15.49 -2.69 -25.61
C LYS A 838 -14.68 -1.73 -24.70
N GLY A 839 -14.64 -2.02 -23.41
CA GLY A 839 -13.95 -1.17 -22.43
C GLY A 839 -14.70 0.10 -22.02
N ILE A 840 -15.94 0.31 -22.48
CA ILE A 840 -16.84 1.35 -21.96
C ILE A 840 -17.84 0.71 -21.01
N GLU A 841 -18.01 1.33 -19.84
CA GLU A 841 -19.06 1.01 -18.87
C GLU A 841 -19.93 2.24 -18.63
N ILE A 842 -21.21 2.00 -18.35
CA ILE A 842 -22.12 3.06 -17.90
C ILE A 842 -22.81 2.59 -16.63
N TRP A 843 -22.78 3.43 -15.62
CA TRP A 843 -23.36 3.20 -14.31
C TRP A 843 -24.41 4.28 -14.00
N ALA A 844 -25.46 3.94 -13.26
CA ALA A 844 -26.57 4.82 -12.94
C ALA A 844 -27.02 4.67 -11.48
N ARG A 845 -27.18 5.79 -10.77
CA ARG A 845 -27.76 5.87 -9.41
C ARG A 845 -29.04 6.72 -9.43
N PRO A 846 -30.20 6.21 -8.98
CA PRO A 846 -31.39 7.03 -8.73
C PRO A 846 -31.15 7.98 -7.57
N ILE A 847 -31.52 9.26 -7.72
CA ILE A 847 -31.29 10.33 -6.74
C ILE A 847 -32.48 11.32 -6.70
N THR A 848 -32.47 12.21 -5.71
CA THR A 848 -33.42 13.34 -5.62
C THR A 848 -33.16 14.43 -6.67
N PRO A 849 -34.20 15.19 -7.08
CA PRO A 849 -35.62 15.04 -6.73
C PRO A 849 -36.30 13.85 -7.43
N VAL A 850 -37.40 13.37 -6.84
CA VAL A 850 -38.31 12.35 -7.40
C VAL A 850 -39.65 13.03 -7.69
N TYR A 851 -40.27 12.72 -8.83
CA TYR A 851 -41.59 13.25 -9.21
C TYR A 851 -42.48 12.13 -9.75
N GLN A 852 -43.62 11.90 -9.08
CA GLN A 852 -44.47 10.73 -9.33
C GLN A 852 -43.63 9.44 -9.22
N ASN A 853 -43.56 8.64 -10.30
CA ASN A 853 -42.76 7.41 -10.36
C ASN A 853 -41.42 7.60 -11.09
N TYR A 854 -41.01 8.83 -11.37
CA TYR A 854 -39.74 9.16 -12.04
C TYR A 854 -38.72 9.69 -11.04
N TYR A 855 -37.48 9.21 -11.15
CA TYR A 855 -36.33 9.66 -10.37
C TYR A 855 -35.48 10.64 -11.19
N SER A 856 -34.72 11.49 -10.50
CA SER A 856 -33.50 12.07 -11.07
C SER A 856 -32.39 11.02 -11.01
N TYR A 857 -31.31 11.19 -11.78
CA TYR A 857 -30.23 10.20 -11.84
C TYR A 857 -28.85 10.85 -11.84
N ALA A 858 -27.88 10.22 -11.19
CA ALA A 858 -26.47 10.40 -11.52
C ALA A 858 -26.03 9.29 -12.49
N ILE A 859 -25.32 9.65 -13.56
CA ILE A 859 -24.85 8.72 -14.60
C ILE A 859 -23.34 8.86 -14.75
N ALA A 860 -22.59 7.78 -14.55
CA ALA A 860 -21.14 7.75 -14.76
C ALA A 860 -20.78 6.90 -15.99
N PHE A 861 -20.15 7.53 -16.98
CA PHE A 861 -19.56 6.90 -18.16
C PHE A 861 -18.08 6.65 -17.88
N VAL A 862 -17.68 5.40 -17.69
CA VAL A 862 -16.30 5.01 -17.38
C VAL A 862 -15.65 4.37 -18.61
N ASN A 863 -14.41 4.76 -18.89
CA ASN A 863 -13.60 4.16 -19.94
C ASN A 863 -12.49 3.31 -19.32
N ARG A 864 -12.74 2.01 -19.21
CA ARG A 864 -11.84 0.95 -18.72
C ARG A 864 -10.68 0.65 -19.68
N ARG A 865 -10.56 1.36 -20.82
CA ARG A 865 -9.37 1.25 -21.68
C ARG A 865 -8.21 2.01 -21.07
N THR A 866 -7.03 1.41 -21.12
CA THR A 866 -5.75 2.04 -20.77
C THR A 866 -4.96 2.50 -22.00
N ASP A 867 -5.54 2.41 -23.20
CA ASP A 867 -4.89 2.67 -24.48
C ASP A 867 -5.51 3.82 -25.29
N GLY A 868 -4.70 4.41 -26.17
CA GLY A 868 -5.18 5.26 -27.26
C GLY A 868 -5.59 6.69 -26.85
N THR A 869 -6.79 7.09 -27.26
CA THR A 869 -7.32 8.46 -27.15
C THR A 869 -8.68 8.44 -26.43
N PRO A 870 -9.20 9.59 -25.96
CA PRO A 870 -10.51 9.65 -25.32
C PRO A 870 -11.61 9.09 -26.22
N SER A 871 -12.48 8.26 -25.65
CA SER A 871 -13.52 7.55 -26.41
C SER A 871 -14.80 8.38 -26.49
N ASP A 872 -15.29 8.64 -27.70
CA ASP A 872 -16.60 9.23 -27.96
C ASP A 872 -17.71 8.21 -27.64
N VAL A 873 -18.50 8.45 -26.59
CA VAL A 873 -19.68 7.66 -26.24
C VAL A 873 -20.94 8.47 -26.59
N SER A 874 -21.89 7.85 -27.29
CA SER A 874 -23.16 8.49 -27.64
C SER A 874 -24.36 7.55 -27.50
N VAL A 875 -25.30 7.96 -26.66
CA VAL A 875 -26.52 7.21 -26.28
C VAL A 875 -27.68 8.19 -26.13
N THR A 876 -28.91 7.71 -26.27
CA THR A 876 -30.10 8.47 -25.86
C THR A 876 -30.35 8.34 -24.36
N LEU A 877 -31.05 9.32 -23.76
CA LEU A 877 -31.47 9.19 -22.36
C LEU A 877 -32.43 7.99 -22.16
N LYS A 878 -33.26 7.65 -23.15
CA LYS A 878 -34.10 6.45 -23.11
C LYS A 878 -33.27 5.16 -23.05
N GLU A 879 -32.14 5.06 -23.76
CA GLU A 879 -31.21 3.92 -23.68
C GLU A 879 -30.52 3.82 -22.29
N LEU A 880 -30.44 4.93 -21.55
CA LEU A 880 -30.00 4.97 -20.14
C LEU A 880 -31.12 4.66 -19.13
N GLY A 881 -32.34 4.40 -19.59
CA GLY A 881 -33.54 4.21 -18.74
C GLY A 881 -34.24 5.51 -18.32
N LEU A 882 -33.71 6.69 -18.69
CA LEU A 882 -34.23 8.01 -18.34
C LEU A 882 -35.41 8.36 -19.26
N GLN A 883 -36.62 8.14 -18.75
CA GLN A 883 -37.86 8.10 -19.53
C GLN A 883 -38.88 9.23 -19.22
N TYR A 884 -38.57 10.17 -18.33
CA TYR A 884 -39.49 11.26 -17.99
C TYR A 884 -39.83 12.14 -19.21
N PRO A 885 -41.11 12.31 -19.61
CA PRO A 885 -41.46 12.95 -20.88
C PRO A 885 -41.02 14.41 -21.05
N ALA A 886 -40.98 15.19 -19.97
CA ALA A 886 -40.53 16.60 -20.01
C ALA A 886 -38.99 16.75 -20.02
N GLY A 887 -38.25 15.63 -20.00
CA GLY A 887 -36.80 15.61 -20.07
C GLY A 887 -36.08 15.90 -18.75
N TYR A 888 -34.77 15.90 -18.83
CA TYR A 888 -33.86 16.06 -17.69
C TYR A 888 -32.94 17.24 -17.95
N ARG A 889 -32.71 18.09 -16.94
CA ARG A 889 -31.59 19.03 -16.92
C ARG A 889 -30.32 18.26 -16.60
N VAL A 890 -29.35 18.30 -17.51
CA VAL A 890 -28.13 17.47 -17.44
C VAL A 890 -26.90 18.35 -17.31
N GLU A 891 -26.17 18.22 -16.20
CA GLU A 891 -24.89 18.90 -15.95
C GLU A 891 -23.75 17.89 -15.75
N ASP A 892 -22.52 18.25 -16.10
CA ASP A 892 -21.30 17.56 -15.68
C ASP A 892 -20.92 17.99 -14.24
N LEU A 893 -20.33 17.05 -13.48
CA LEU A 893 -19.99 17.27 -12.07
C LEU A 893 -18.50 17.52 -11.83
N TYR A 894 -17.64 17.28 -12.82
CA TYR A 894 -16.21 17.66 -12.78
C TYR A 894 -15.93 18.89 -13.62
N GLU A 895 -16.51 18.96 -14.82
CA GLU A 895 -16.33 20.06 -15.76
C GLU A 895 -17.52 21.04 -15.67
N ASP A 896 -17.31 22.33 -15.96
CA ASP A 896 -18.40 23.33 -15.91
C ASP A 896 -19.24 23.32 -17.21
N VAL A 897 -19.97 22.21 -17.42
CA VAL A 897 -20.73 21.92 -18.64
C VAL A 897 -22.20 21.62 -18.33
N ASP A 898 -23.08 22.58 -18.58
CA ASP A 898 -24.53 22.37 -18.64
C ASP A 898 -24.93 21.95 -20.07
N TYR A 899 -25.50 20.75 -20.22
CA TYR A 899 -26.10 20.25 -21.46
C TYR A 899 -27.56 20.72 -21.63
N HIS A 900 -28.08 21.51 -20.70
CA HIS A 900 -29.44 22.01 -20.61
C HIS A 900 -30.47 20.86 -20.49
N VAL A 901 -31.71 21.09 -20.95
CA VAL A 901 -32.80 20.10 -20.85
C VAL A 901 -32.78 19.16 -22.06
N LEU A 902 -32.58 17.87 -21.81
CA LEU A 902 -32.55 16.81 -22.81
C LEU A 902 -33.76 15.88 -22.64
N THR A 903 -34.53 15.64 -23.71
CA THR A 903 -35.66 14.70 -23.71
C THR A 903 -35.18 13.25 -23.88
N PRO A 904 -36.00 12.23 -23.54
CA PRO A 904 -35.62 10.82 -23.64
C PRO A 904 -35.06 10.38 -25.01
N GLN A 905 -35.48 11.02 -26.10
CA GLN A 905 -35.05 10.72 -27.47
C GLN A 905 -33.74 11.42 -27.88
N THR A 906 -33.30 12.44 -27.14
CA THR A 906 -32.08 13.20 -27.47
C THR A 906 -30.84 12.35 -27.20
N LYS A 907 -29.88 12.38 -28.13
CA LYS A 907 -28.57 11.73 -27.94
C LYS A 907 -27.60 12.66 -27.22
N ILE A 908 -27.16 12.26 -26.04
CA ILE A 908 -25.99 12.86 -25.41
C ILE A 908 -24.70 12.35 -26.07
N LYS A 909 -23.63 13.12 -25.95
CA LYS A 909 -22.28 12.79 -26.42
C LYS A 909 -21.27 13.21 -25.37
N VAL A 910 -20.48 12.27 -24.88
CA VAL A 910 -19.40 12.52 -23.93
C VAL A 910 -18.09 11.95 -24.47
N LYS A 911 -16.96 12.56 -24.13
CA LYS A 911 -15.62 12.04 -24.43
C LYS A 911 -14.98 11.62 -23.12
N VAL A 912 -14.67 10.34 -23.00
CA VAL A 912 -14.15 9.77 -21.75
C VAL A 912 -12.68 9.39 -21.91
N ASN A 913 -11.80 10.00 -21.13
CA ASN A 913 -10.36 9.74 -21.16
C ASN A 913 -10.03 8.28 -20.79
N PRO A 914 -8.95 7.67 -21.29
CA PRO A 914 -8.53 6.32 -20.87
C PRO A 914 -8.36 6.24 -19.35
N SER A 915 -8.91 5.20 -18.71
CA SER A 915 -9.06 5.02 -17.25
C SER A 915 -9.82 6.13 -16.50
N GLY A 916 -10.44 7.06 -17.23
CA GLY A 916 -11.20 8.19 -16.72
C GLY A 916 -12.72 8.00 -16.74
N VAL A 917 -13.41 9.05 -16.27
CA VAL A 917 -14.87 9.09 -16.13
C VAL A 917 -15.43 10.44 -16.58
N VAL A 918 -16.64 10.40 -17.13
CA VAL A 918 -17.56 11.56 -17.19
C VAL A 918 -18.76 11.21 -16.32
N ILE A 919 -19.01 12.00 -15.27
CA ILE A 919 -20.16 11.81 -14.38
C ILE A 919 -21.10 13.02 -14.48
N LEU A 920 -22.37 12.73 -14.72
CA LEU A 920 -23.42 13.71 -14.98
C LEU A 920 -24.53 13.62 -13.93
N ARG A 921 -25.15 14.75 -13.57
CA ARG A 921 -26.42 14.81 -12.83
C ARG A 921 -27.55 15.15 -13.79
N CYS A 922 -28.52 14.24 -13.90
CA CYS A 922 -29.72 14.34 -14.69
C CYS A 922 -30.92 14.61 -13.77
N ASN A 923 -31.16 15.88 -13.45
CA ASN A 923 -32.29 16.31 -12.63
C ASN A 923 -33.58 16.36 -13.47
N LEU A 924 -34.72 15.92 -12.93
CA LEU A 924 -36.02 16.00 -13.60
C LEU A 924 -36.37 17.47 -13.92
N ASN A 925 -36.78 17.76 -15.17
CA ASN A 925 -37.19 19.10 -15.57
C ASN A 925 -38.69 19.32 -15.26
N ILE A 926 -38.99 19.71 -14.02
CA ILE A 926 -40.35 19.77 -13.46
C ILE A 926 -41.11 21.07 -13.84
N ASP A 927 -40.40 22.18 -14.07
CA ASP A 927 -40.95 23.42 -14.67
C ASP A 927 -40.85 23.36 -16.20
N ASP A 928 -41.87 23.71 -16.99
CA ASP A 928 -42.58 25.00 -16.94
C ASP A 928 -44.12 24.88 -16.96
N VAL A 929 -44.67 23.71 -16.60
CA VAL A 929 -46.12 23.42 -16.72
C VAL A 929 -46.96 24.05 -15.60
N PHE A 930 -46.38 24.35 -14.44
CA PHE A 930 -47.10 24.77 -13.23
C PHE A 930 -46.65 26.11 -12.62
N ARG A 931 -46.13 27.05 -13.41
CA ARG A 931 -45.86 28.44 -12.97
C ARG A 931 -47.12 29.29 -12.71
N TYR A 932 -48.22 28.68 -12.28
CA TYR A 932 -49.49 29.33 -11.94
C TYR A 932 -50.24 28.64 -10.78
N SER A 933 -49.61 28.49 -9.61
CA SER A 933 -50.30 28.72 -8.32
C SER A 933 -49.31 28.93 -7.17
N PRO A 934 -49.35 30.07 -6.46
CA PRO A 934 -48.71 30.18 -5.15
C PRO A 934 -49.59 29.53 -4.05
N TYR A 935 -48.96 29.22 -2.90
CA TYR A 935 -49.53 28.54 -1.72
C TYR A 935 -49.88 27.04 -1.93
N SER A 936 -49.79 26.16 -0.92
CA SER A 936 -49.48 26.38 0.51
C SER A 936 -48.49 25.34 1.09
N SER A 937 -47.88 25.70 2.22
CA SER A 937 -46.99 24.84 3.03
C SER A 937 -47.68 23.61 3.63
N LEU A 938 -46.96 22.48 3.73
CA LEU A 938 -47.39 21.30 4.49
C LEU A 938 -46.45 20.98 5.65
N ASN A 939 -46.57 21.78 6.72
CA ASN A 939 -46.03 21.47 8.03
C ASN A 939 -47.21 21.21 8.99
N GLN A 940 -47.86 20.04 8.84
CA GLN A 940 -48.88 19.47 9.73
C GLN A 940 -49.13 18.01 9.28
N VAL A 941 -48.71 16.96 9.99
CA VAL A 941 -49.01 16.56 11.39
C VAL A 941 -50.48 16.11 11.56
N PHE A 942 -50.69 14.80 11.38
CA PHE A 942 -51.82 13.95 11.80
C PHE A 942 -53.25 14.53 11.79
N LYS A 943 -54.06 14.05 10.83
CA LYS A 943 -55.36 13.42 11.13
C LYS A 943 -55.93 12.63 9.95
N VAL A 944 -55.97 11.30 10.10
CA VAL A 944 -56.82 10.45 9.25
C VAL A 944 -58.27 10.59 9.75
N ARG A 945 -59.19 10.89 8.83
CA ARG A 945 -60.61 10.57 8.99
C ARG A 945 -61.14 9.98 7.70
N GLN A 946 -61.74 8.81 7.79
CA GLN A 946 -62.50 8.20 6.70
C GLN A 946 -63.81 8.96 6.52
N ASN A 947 -64.18 9.34 5.29
CA ASN A 947 -65.25 8.63 4.55
C ASN A 947 -65.64 9.33 3.23
N SER A 948 -66.01 8.48 2.26
CA SER A 948 -67.04 8.65 1.21
C SER A 948 -66.99 9.84 0.24
N PHE A 949 -66.71 9.52 -1.04
CA PHE A 949 -67.40 9.94 -2.28
C PHE A 949 -67.55 11.45 -2.62
N GLU A 950 -67.64 11.84 -3.90
CA GLU A 950 -67.70 11.04 -5.15
C GLU A 950 -66.33 10.66 -5.73
#